data_AF-A0A9D2HVW9-F1
#
_entry.id   AF-A0A9D2HVW9-F1
#
_cell.length_a   1.000
_cell.length_b   1.000
_cell.length_c   1.000
_cell.angle_alpha   90.00
_cell.angle_beta   90.00
_cell.angle_gamma   90.00
#
_symmetry.space_group_name_H-M   'P 1'
#
loop_
_entity.id
_entity.type
_entity.pdbx_description
1 polymer ?
#
loop_
_entity_poly.entity_id
_entity_poly.type
_entity_poly.pdbx_seq_one_letter_code
_entity_poly.pdbx_strand_id
1 'polypeptide(L)'
;MEKNPELELAWNFIENTGTHLFLTGKAGTGKTTFLHKLKSESPKRMVVLAPTGIAAMNAGGITLHSFFQLPFAPYVPESSFQADGDIVYRYRFSKEKIRILRSIDLLVIDEISMVRADVLDAVDSVLRRYRNSRLPFGGVQLLMIGDLQQLAPVVKEDEWKILSRYYKTPYFFSSQALQDTEYFTIELTTVYRQKDDRFLEMLNSIRENRCDASVLALLNSRYLPGFNPPEEEGYIRLVTHNYQAQRVNDSELEKLPGRSFVFEAKIEGKFPEYLYPTEKVLELKQGAQVMFVKNDVSGEHRYVNGTIGEVTAVASGHVEVRCLQTGTVLTVQPEDWTNARYALDEETKEITEEVEGTFRQYPLKLAWAITIHKSQGLTFDKAIVDVGASFAHGQTYVALSRCRTLEGLVLSSPVSAKAIINDQAVASFTEEAREKRPGDRFFVLQQEYFKELLTEVFGFQPLLRAFRHYIRLLDEHLYRLYPKLLEACKVELLRLEQRVERVAEKFSVQYMRLVNDSSDYEHDAVLQSRIHAAAKYFGDEIRSLYAVAVRNPLDTDNKQLKKQLTAAYEELRDRYRLKEDILAFVRDSGFSVSAYLKQKSLLTLEDVGTPIRAREDARRMGLPDVGEDEPEKSRKNAAKKTKEKAEVSSDILHPELFEQLRAWRSAEAAQLNVPAYVVLAQKAIIGISNLLPVDKTMLLRIPYVGKKSVEKYGDEILNIVHRYREEQGLEDSALL
;
A
#
# COMPACT_ATOMS: atom_id res chain seq x y z
N MET A 1 -6.66 -27.31 14.95
CA MET A 1 -6.27 -26.10 15.73
C MET A 1 -7.29 -25.94 16.83
N GLU A 2 -6.87 -25.93 18.10
CA GLU A 2 -7.75 -25.49 19.19
C GLU A 2 -8.27 -24.08 18.85
N LYS A 3 -9.57 -23.84 18.99
CA LYS A 3 -10.18 -22.54 18.69
C LYS A 3 -9.63 -21.51 19.67
N ASN A 4 -8.96 -20.48 19.16
CA ASN A 4 -8.50 -19.34 19.94
C ASN A 4 -9.49 -18.18 19.71
N PRO A 5 -10.38 -17.90 20.68
CA PRO A 5 -11.48 -16.95 20.48
C PRO A 5 -10.98 -15.52 20.27
N GLU A 6 -9.84 -15.13 20.84
CA GLU A 6 -9.27 -13.80 20.63
C GLU A 6 -8.72 -13.61 19.21
N LEU A 7 -8.12 -14.65 18.62
CA LEU A 7 -7.69 -14.64 17.22
C LEU A 7 -8.88 -14.61 16.25
N GLU A 8 -9.94 -15.36 16.54
CA GLU A 8 -11.18 -15.30 15.75
C GLU A 8 -11.86 -13.93 15.85
N LEU A 9 -11.88 -13.34 17.04
CA LEU A 9 -12.40 -11.97 17.24
C LEU A 9 -11.56 -10.94 16.48
N ALA A 10 -10.22 -11.03 16.54
CA ALA A 10 -9.34 -10.13 15.80
C ALA A 10 -9.53 -10.24 14.29
N TRP A 11 -9.70 -11.47 13.77
CA TRP A 11 -10.02 -11.71 12.37
C TRP A 11 -11.32 -11.03 11.97
N ASN A 12 -12.41 -11.32 12.69
CA ASN A 12 -13.73 -10.77 12.41
C ASN A 12 -13.76 -9.23 12.56
N PHE A 13 -12.99 -8.68 13.50
CA PHE A 13 -12.87 -7.25 13.70
C PHE A 13 -12.18 -6.57 12.52
N ILE A 14 -11.07 -7.13 12.04
CA ILE A 14 -10.38 -6.59 10.88
C ILE A 14 -11.23 -6.72 9.63
N GLU A 15 -11.84 -7.87 9.35
CA GLU A 15 -12.58 -8.08 8.11
C GLU A 15 -13.87 -7.26 8.03
N ASN A 16 -14.60 -7.18 9.14
CA ASN A 16 -15.98 -6.68 9.14
C ASN A 16 -16.12 -5.28 9.76
N THR A 17 -15.02 -4.56 9.98
CA THR A 17 -15.06 -3.14 10.40
C THR A 17 -14.07 -2.30 9.60
N GLY A 18 -14.24 -0.98 9.66
CA GLY A 18 -13.27 0.02 9.21
C GLY A 18 -12.39 0.58 10.33
N THR A 19 -12.56 0.09 11.55
CA THR A 19 -11.97 0.66 12.77
C THR A 19 -10.56 0.11 13.02
N HIS A 20 -9.68 0.93 13.57
CA HIS A 20 -8.30 0.52 13.86
C HIS A 20 -8.27 -0.51 15.00
N LEU A 21 -7.31 -1.44 14.94
CA LEU A 21 -7.11 -2.48 15.95
C LEU A 21 -5.67 -2.49 16.46
N PHE A 22 -5.51 -2.45 17.77
CA PHE A 22 -4.28 -2.79 18.46
C PHE A 22 -4.34 -4.26 18.93
N LEU A 23 -3.59 -5.13 18.25
CA LEU A 23 -3.45 -6.53 18.62
C LEU A 23 -2.20 -6.72 19.47
N THR A 24 -2.41 -6.94 20.76
CA THR A 24 -1.34 -7.13 21.75
C THR A 24 -1.33 -8.55 22.29
N GLY A 25 -0.29 -8.89 23.04
CA GLY A 25 -0.18 -10.17 23.73
C GLY A 25 1.25 -10.51 24.07
N LYS A 26 1.44 -11.47 24.97
CA LYS A 26 2.77 -11.89 25.44
C LYS A 26 3.62 -12.48 24.29
N ALA A 27 4.91 -12.67 24.53
CA ALA A 27 5.75 -13.41 23.58
C ALA A 27 5.19 -14.82 23.35
N GLY A 28 5.10 -15.25 22.09
CA GLY A 28 4.64 -16.61 21.75
C GLY A 28 3.13 -16.84 21.77
N THR A 29 2.31 -15.79 21.71
CA THR A 29 0.83 -15.89 21.69
C THR A 29 0.19 -16.03 20.30
N GLY A 30 1.01 -16.22 19.24
CA GLY A 30 0.50 -16.44 17.88
C GLY A 30 0.28 -15.19 17.01
N LYS A 31 0.77 -14.00 17.43
CA LYS A 31 0.68 -12.74 16.64
C LYS A 31 1.19 -12.87 15.21
N THR A 32 2.40 -13.42 15.03
CA THR A 32 2.99 -13.62 13.70
C THR A 32 2.21 -14.65 12.87
N THR A 33 1.70 -15.71 13.50
CA THR A 33 0.83 -16.71 12.84
C THR A 33 -0.47 -16.07 12.34
N PHE A 34 -1.09 -15.20 13.15
CA PHE A 34 -2.25 -14.42 12.74
C PHE A 34 -1.96 -13.54 11.53
N LEU A 35 -0.84 -12.82 11.54
CA LEU A 35 -0.42 -11.98 10.43
C LEU A 35 -0.25 -12.77 9.12
N HIS A 36 0.42 -13.92 9.16
CA HIS A 36 0.57 -14.76 7.98
C HIS A 36 -0.76 -15.26 7.43
N LYS A 37 -1.68 -15.68 8.32
CA LYS A 37 -3.04 -16.08 7.91
C LYS A 37 -3.80 -14.92 7.28
N LEU A 38 -3.72 -13.73 7.87
CA LEU A 38 -4.36 -12.53 7.36
C LEU A 38 -3.84 -12.18 5.96
N LYS A 39 -2.53 -12.25 5.75
CA LYS A 39 -1.90 -12.02 4.45
C LYS A 39 -2.35 -13.02 3.37
N SER A 40 -2.59 -14.28 3.73
CA SER A 40 -2.99 -15.32 2.77
C SER A 40 -4.48 -15.37 2.45
N GLU A 41 -5.34 -15.02 3.41
CA GLU A 41 -6.78 -15.29 3.32
C GLU A 41 -7.66 -14.02 3.24
N SER A 42 -7.16 -12.84 3.65
CA SER A 42 -7.96 -11.61 3.66
C SER A 42 -8.17 -11.04 2.25
N PRO A 43 -9.40 -10.61 1.89
CA PRO A 43 -9.68 -9.89 0.66
C PRO A 43 -9.22 -8.42 0.67
N LYS A 44 -8.81 -7.86 1.82
CA LYS A 44 -8.38 -6.46 1.94
C LYS A 44 -7.03 -6.24 1.30
N ARG A 45 -6.88 -5.15 0.55
CA ARG A 45 -5.57 -4.76 0.02
C ARG A 45 -4.68 -4.27 1.14
N MET A 46 -3.77 -5.12 1.56
CA MET A 46 -2.92 -4.82 2.69
C MET A 46 -1.50 -4.46 2.31
N VAL A 47 -0.89 -3.63 3.14
CA VAL A 47 0.54 -3.36 3.14
C VAL A 47 1.06 -3.69 4.54
N VAL A 48 1.99 -4.64 4.63
CA VAL A 48 2.63 -5.03 5.87
C VAL A 48 3.92 -4.26 6.05
N LEU A 49 4.04 -3.55 7.17
CA LEU A 49 5.16 -2.71 7.53
C LEU A 49 5.72 -3.04 8.92
N ALA A 50 6.98 -2.67 9.16
CA ALA A 50 7.61 -2.76 10.47
C ALA A 50 8.61 -1.60 10.70
N PRO A 51 9.02 -1.31 11.94
CA PRO A 51 9.99 -0.25 12.24
C PRO A 51 11.42 -0.59 11.83
N THR A 52 11.81 -1.87 11.85
CA THR A 52 13.19 -2.32 11.58
C THR A 52 13.24 -3.31 10.41
N GLY A 53 14.40 -3.43 9.75
CA GLY A 53 14.58 -4.33 8.60
C GLY A 53 14.35 -5.81 8.95
N ILE A 54 14.83 -6.26 10.11
CA ILE A 54 14.64 -7.64 10.58
C ILE A 54 13.16 -7.92 10.85
N ALA A 55 12.46 -7.02 11.54
CA ALA A 55 11.03 -7.16 11.80
C ALA A 55 10.23 -7.16 10.49
N ALA A 56 10.59 -6.30 9.54
CA ALA A 56 9.95 -6.25 8.23
C ALA A 56 10.12 -7.57 7.45
N MET A 57 11.34 -8.12 7.41
CA MET A 57 11.60 -9.41 6.78
C MET A 57 10.80 -10.55 7.45
N ASN A 58 10.77 -10.60 8.78
CA ASN A 58 10.03 -11.63 9.52
C ASN A 58 8.51 -11.54 9.29
N ALA A 59 7.98 -10.33 9.21
CA ALA A 59 6.56 -10.09 8.91
C ALA A 59 6.22 -10.34 7.43
N GLY A 60 7.22 -10.57 6.57
CA GLY A 60 7.04 -10.63 5.12
C GLY A 60 6.53 -9.29 4.57
N GLY A 61 7.18 -8.19 4.96
CA GLY A 61 6.85 -6.83 4.56
C GLY A 61 8.09 -5.97 4.42
N ILE A 62 7.92 -4.64 4.43
CA ILE A 62 9.04 -3.68 4.31
C ILE A 62 9.01 -2.64 5.44
N THR A 63 10.06 -1.84 5.58
CA THR A 63 10.09 -0.85 6.68
C THR A 63 9.18 0.35 6.41
N LEU A 64 8.63 0.96 7.47
CA LEU A 64 7.86 2.21 7.41
C LEU A 64 8.62 3.30 6.63
N HIS A 65 9.92 3.47 6.94
CA HIS A 65 10.80 4.43 6.29
C HIS A 65 10.96 4.14 4.79
N SER A 66 11.16 2.88 4.40
CA SER A 66 11.29 2.51 2.98
C SER A 66 9.97 2.71 2.23
N PHE A 67 8.85 2.27 2.79
CA PHE A 67 7.55 2.36 2.11
C PHE A 67 7.12 3.81 1.91
N PHE A 68 7.15 4.63 2.95
CA PHE A 68 6.70 6.01 2.87
C PHE A 68 7.81 6.99 2.46
N GLN A 69 9.03 6.48 2.21
CA GLN A 69 10.23 7.28 1.90
C GLN A 69 10.49 8.35 2.97
N LEU A 70 10.33 7.98 4.24
CA LEU A 70 10.53 8.87 5.38
C LEU A 70 12.02 9.03 5.67
N PRO A 71 12.51 10.26 5.93
CA PRO A 71 13.85 10.45 6.46
C PRO A 71 13.94 9.92 7.90
N PHE A 72 15.15 9.60 8.37
CA PHE A 72 15.40 9.21 9.76
C PHE A 72 15.45 10.41 10.73
N ALA A 73 15.17 11.62 10.25
CA ALA A 73 15.12 12.84 11.06
C ALA A 73 13.77 12.96 11.79
N PRO A 74 13.71 13.63 12.96
CA PRO A 74 12.45 13.89 13.66
C PRO A 74 11.41 14.56 12.79
N TYR A 75 10.18 14.04 12.83
CA TYR A 75 9.03 14.68 12.22
C TYR A 75 8.39 15.65 13.20
N VAL A 76 8.09 16.85 12.75
CA VAL A 76 7.40 17.87 13.54
C VAL A 76 6.12 18.25 12.80
N PRO A 77 4.94 18.06 13.41
CA PRO A 77 3.66 18.43 12.81
C PRO A 77 3.65 19.87 12.31
N GLU A 78 2.96 20.11 11.19
CA GLU A 78 2.79 21.44 10.54
C GLU A 78 4.08 22.08 10.00
N SER A 79 5.25 21.51 10.27
CA SER A 79 6.51 21.87 9.65
C SER A 79 6.92 20.84 8.59
N SER A 80 7.43 21.31 7.45
CA SER A 80 8.18 20.46 6.53
C SER A 80 9.49 20.02 7.20
N PHE A 81 9.88 18.75 7.06
CA PHE A 81 11.10 18.16 7.66
C PHE A 81 12.28 19.13 7.62
N GLN A 82 12.82 19.45 8.80
CA GLN A 82 14.04 20.22 8.95
C GLN A 82 15.24 19.27 8.88
N ALA A 83 16.01 19.36 7.81
CA ALA A 83 17.40 18.92 7.76
C ALA A 83 18.19 20.10 7.16
N ASP A 84 19.19 20.61 7.90
CA ASP A 84 20.13 21.64 7.47
C ASP A 84 19.53 22.93 6.87
N GLY A 85 18.60 23.58 7.56
CA GLY A 85 18.25 24.99 7.30
C GLY A 85 17.41 25.28 6.05
N ASP A 86 17.20 24.31 5.15
CA ASP A 86 16.36 24.46 3.96
C ASP A 86 15.06 23.61 4.03
N ILE A 87 13.92 24.26 3.78
CA ILE A 87 12.59 23.64 3.70
C ILE A 87 12.47 22.86 2.37
N VAL A 88 12.77 21.55 2.33
CA VAL A 88 12.85 20.83 1.02
C VAL A 88 12.14 19.48 0.91
N TYR A 89 11.72 18.78 1.96
CA TYR A 89 11.07 17.47 1.75
C TYR A 89 9.56 17.57 1.48
N ARG A 90 9.19 17.95 0.25
CA ARG A 90 7.89 17.61 -0.32
C ARG A 90 7.99 16.22 -0.95
N TYR A 91 7.49 15.20 -0.27
CA TYR A 91 7.31 13.85 -0.84
C TYR A 91 6.78 13.97 -2.27
N ARG A 92 7.55 13.51 -3.26
CA ARG A 92 7.11 13.38 -4.65
C ARG A 92 7.19 11.91 -5.00
N PHE A 93 6.07 11.23 -4.88
CA PHE A 93 5.97 9.82 -5.22
C PHE A 93 5.75 9.63 -6.72
N SER A 94 6.20 8.49 -7.23
CA SER A 94 5.88 8.05 -8.59
C SER A 94 4.36 7.88 -8.73
N LYS A 95 3.85 7.95 -9.96
CA LYS A 95 2.42 7.73 -10.24
C LYS A 95 1.95 6.37 -9.73
N GLU A 96 2.77 5.34 -9.89
CA GLU A 96 2.53 3.98 -9.40
C GLU A 96 2.41 3.96 -7.87
N LYS A 97 3.36 4.57 -7.15
CA LYS A 97 3.33 4.64 -5.69
C LYS A 97 2.11 5.38 -5.17
N ILE A 98 1.69 6.46 -5.84
CA ILE A 98 0.44 7.17 -5.52
C ILE A 98 -0.77 6.27 -5.72
N ARG A 99 -0.80 5.44 -6.76
CA ARG A 99 -1.87 4.46 -6.98
C ARG A 99 -1.92 3.44 -5.84
N ILE A 100 -0.78 2.87 -5.46
CA ILE A 100 -0.69 1.95 -4.31
C ILE A 100 -1.25 2.62 -3.05
N LEU A 101 -0.77 3.81 -2.69
CA LEU A 101 -1.22 4.55 -1.49
C LEU A 101 -2.73 4.82 -1.49
N ARG A 102 -3.34 5.04 -2.66
CA ARG A 102 -4.77 5.27 -2.81
C ARG A 102 -5.61 4.01 -2.70
N SER A 103 -5.02 2.83 -2.87
CA SER A 103 -5.74 1.56 -2.89
C SER A 103 -5.59 0.70 -1.63
N ILE A 104 -4.74 1.07 -0.66
CA ILE A 104 -4.54 0.30 0.59
C ILE A 104 -5.82 0.25 1.43
N ASP A 105 -6.45 -0.88 1.65
CA ASP A 105 -7.59 -0.96 2.59
C ASP A 105 -7.10 -1.10 4.04
N LEU A 106 -6.00 -1.83 4.23
CA LEU A 106 -5.44 -2.17 5.52
C LEU A 106 -3.93 -1.89 5.58
N LEU A 107 -3.48 -1.10 6.56
CA LEU A 107 -2.07 -0.92 6.86
C LEU A 107 -1.72 -1.71 8.11
N VAL A 108 -0.92 -2.74 7.96
CA VAL A 108 -0.44 -3.54 9.10
C VAL A 108 0.92 -3.01 9.53
N ILE A 109 1.08 -2.73 10.82
CA ILE A 109 2.34 -2.32 11.42
C ILE A 109 2.71 -3.33 12.51
N ASP A 110 3.65 -4.22 12.20
CA ASP A 110 4.21 -5.16 13.18
C ASP A 110 5.29 -4.46 14.04
N GLU A 111 5.47 -4.95 15.26
CA GLU A 111 6.33 -4.34 16.29
C GLU A 111 6.02 -2.84 16.54
N ILE A 112 4.73 -2.48 16.60
CA ILE A 112 4.26 -1.09 16.80
C ILE A 112 4.85 -0.42 18.06
N SER A 113 5.21 -1.20 19.08
CA SER A 113 5.81 -0.68 20.32
C SER A 113 7.15 0.04 20.10
N MET A 114 7.87 -0.25 19.02
CA MET A 114 9.09 0.48 18.66
C MET A 114 8.86 1.68 17.74
N VAL A 115 7.63 1.90 17.28
CA VAL A 115 7.31 3.03 16.40
C VAL A 115 7.17 4.28 17.25
N ARG A 116 7.87 5.34 16.83
CA ARG A 116 7.77 6.64 17.47
C ARG A 116 6.46 7.35 17.10
N ALA A 117 5.94 8.16 18.02
CA ALA A 117 4.75 9.00 17.80
C ALA A 117 4.83 9.82 16.50
N ASP A 118 5.97 10.46 16.26
CA ASP A 118 6.18 11.35 15.13
C ASP A 118 6.26 10.61 13.79
N VAL A 119 6.81 9.39 13.78
CA VAL A 119 6.82 8.53 12.60
C VAL A 119 5.38 8.13 12.22
N LEU A 120 4.53 7.84 13.20
CA LEU A 120 3.12 7.51 12.93
C LEU A 120 2.34 8.72 12.40
N ASP A 121 2.58 9.93 12.92
CA ASP A 121 2.00 11.16 12.36
C ASP A 121 2.57 11.52 10.97
N ALA A 122 3.81 11.17 10.68
CA ALA A 122 4.37 11.32 9.33
C ALA A 122 3.64 10.40 8.34
N VAL A 123 3.30 9.18 8.75
CA VAL A 123 2.46 8.24 7.96
C VAL A 123 1.08 8.83 7.71
N ASP A 124 0.42 9.36 8.75
CA ASP A 124 -0.87 10.05 8.62
C ASP A 124 -0.81 11.19 7.60
N SER A 125 0.18 12.08 7.72
CA SER A 125 0.39 13.22 6.83
C SER A 125 0.54 12.80 5.36
N VAL A 126 1.30 11.73 5.12
CA VAL A 126 1.47 11.16 3.78
C VAL A 126 0.14 10.60 3.23
N LEU A 127 -0.59 9.82 4.03
CA LEU A 127 -1.85 9.22 3.60
C LEU A 127 -2.94 10.28 3.38
N ARG A 128 -3.07 11.28 4.26
CA ARG A 128 -3.98 12.42 4.08
C ARG A 128 -3.70 13.16 2.78
N ARG A 129 -2.43 13.38 2.45
CA ARG A 129 -2.03 14.11 1.24
C ARG A 129 -2.37 13.38 -0.06
N TYR A 130 -2.15 12.06 -0.11
CA TYR A 130 -2.28 11.30 -1.34
C TYR A 130 -3.63 10.60 -1.52
N ARG A 131 -4.41 10.48 -0.44
CA ARG A 131 -5.64 9.71 -0.41
C ARG A 131 -6.87 10.55 -0.03
N ASN A 132 -7.08 10.83 1.25
CA ASN A 132 -8.18 11.66 1.72
C ASN A 132 -7.71 12.62 2.82
N SER A 133 -7.66 13.91 2.52
CA SER A 133 -7.09 14.90 3.44
C SER A 133 -7.95 15.19 4.67
N ARG A 134 -9.19 14.69 4.72
CA ARG A 134 -10.15 14.97 5.80
C ARG A 134 -10.22 13.86 6.85
N LEU A 135 -9.71 12.67 6.53
CA LEU A 135 -9.79 11.51 7.41
C LEU A 135 -8.39 11.20 7.97
N PRO A 136 -8.28 10.86 9.26
CA PRO A 136 -7.05 10.29 9.81
C PRO A 136 -6.57 9.10 8.97
N PHE A 137 -5.25 9.01 8.80
CA PHE A 137 -4.56 8.03 7.96
C PHE A 137 -5.14 7.92 6.55
N GLY A 138 -5.71 9.00 6.01
CA GLY A 138 -6.36 9.00 4.71
C GLY A 138 -7.57 8.06 4.60
N GLY A 139 -8.15 7.63 5.72
CA GLY A 139 -9.23 6.65 5.78
C GLY A 139 -8.77 5.19 5.65
N VAL A 140 -7.47 4.91 5.83
CA VAL A 140 -6.93 3.54 5.83
C VAL A 140 -7.12 2.91 7.21
N GLN A 141 -7.59 1.66 7.27
CA GLN A 141 -7.67 0.92 8.54
C GLN A 141 -6.26 0.53 9.01
N LEU A 142 -5.95 0.74 10.29
CA LEU A 142 -4.69 0.30 10.89
C LEU A 142 -4.86 -0.99 11.68
N LEU A 143 -3.97 -1.96 11.44
CA LEU A 143 -3.72 -3.08 12.34
C LEU A 143 -2.34 -2.91 12.96
N MET A 144 -2.31 -2.53 14.23
CA MET A 144 -1.10 -2.32 15.00
C MET A 144 -0.83 -3.58 15.82
N ILE A 145 0.27 -4.28 15.54
CA ILE A 145 0.65 -5.52 16.22
C ILE A 145 1.89 -5.25 17.06
N GLY A 146 1.89 -5.64 18.33
CA GLY A 146 3.10 -5.53 19.15
C GLY A 146 2.88 -5.87 20.61
N ASP A 147 3.94 -5.70 21.41
CA ASP A 147 3.91 -5.87 22.86
C ASP A 147 4.60 -4.67 23.50
N LEU A 148 3.82 -3.86 24.23
CA LEU A 148 4.29 -2.64 24.88
C LEU A 148 5.29 -2.88 25.99
N GLN A 149 5.31 -4.10 26.52
CA GLN A 149 6.23 -4.48 27.58
C GLN A 149 7.57 -4.97 27.02
N GLN A 150 7.73 -4.99 25.69
CA GLN A 150 9.01 -5.21 25.03
C GLN A 150 9.77 -3.88 24.86
N LEU A 151 10.48 -3.70 23.76
CA LEU A 151 11.39 -2.57 23.58
C LEU A 151 10.61 -1.30 23.28
N ALA A 152 10.94 -0.25 24.01
CA ALA A 152 10.52 1.11 23.72
C ALA A 152 11.17 1.64 22.43
N PRO A 153 10.58 2.67 21.79
CA PRO A 153 11.22 3.34 20.68
C PRO A 153 12.54 3.96 21.12
N VAL A 154 13.57 3.88 20.27
CA VAL A 154 14.87 4.51 20.54
C VAL A 154 14.79 5.97 20.09
N VAL A 155 14.96 6.90 21.02
CA VAL A 155 14.99 8.35 20.76
C VAL A 155 16.22 8.95 21.40
N LYS A 156 17.00 9.70 20.62
CA LYS A 156 18.17 10.41 21.14
C LYS A 156 17.75 11.66 21.92
N GLU A 157 18.56 12.09 22.88
CA GLU A 157 18.22 13.24 23.72
C GLU A 157 18.01 14.55 22.95
N ASP A 158 18.82 14.79 21.92
CA ASP A 158 18.72 15.93 21.02
C ASP A 158 17.42 15.91 20.19
N GLU A 159 17.05 14.74 19.68
CA GLU A 159 15.76 14.53 18.99
C GLU A 159 14.58 14.76 19.95
N TRP A 160 14.66 14.23 21.17
CA TRP A 160 13.59 14.36 22.17
C TRP A 160 13.38 15.81 22.64
N LYS A 161 14.42 16.64 22.72
CA LYS A 161 14.29 18.07 23.02
C LYS A 161 13.41 18.82 22.00
N ILE A 162 13.35 18.33 20.76
CA ILE A 162 12.49 18.89 19.71
C ILE A 162 11.09 18.30 19.84
N LEU A 163 11.00 16.97 19.90
CA LEU A 163 9.73 16.23 19.89
C LEU A 163 8.86 16.44 21.13
N SER A 164 9.48 16.60 22.30
CA SER A 164 8.77 16.80 23.58
C SER A 164 7.85 18.03 23.60
N ARG A 165 8.01 18.97 22.66
CA ARG A 165 7.13 20.14 22.49
C ARG A 165 5.78 19.78 21.85
N TYR A 166 5.74 18.68 21.10
CA TYR A 166 4.59 18.24 20.30
C TYR A 166 3.99 16.93 20.81
N TYR A 167 4.79 16.12 21.50
CA TYR A 167 4.45 14.78 21.95
C TYR A 167 4.69 14.62 23.45
N LYS A 168 3.70 14.07 24.16
CA LYS A 168 3.81 13.79 25.60
C LYS A 168 4.89 12.74 25.89
N THR A 169 4.99 11.72 25.03
CA THR A 169 5.93 10.60 25.15
C THR A 169 6.41 10.19 23.75
N PRO A 170 7.52 9.45 23.62
CA PRO A 170 7.99 9.00 22.31
C PRO A 170 7.17 7.85 21.72
N TYR A 171 6.30 7.20 22.50
CA TYR A 171 5.56 6.01 22.09
C TYR A 171 4.49 6.30 21.03
N PHE A 172 4.19 5.33 20.16
CA PHE A 172 3.20 5.46 19.09
C PHE A 172 1.83 6.02 19.55
N PHE A 173 1.39 5.68 20.77
CA PHE A 173 0.12 6.14 21.33
C PHE A 173 0.09 7.64 21.70
N SER A 174 1.23 8.33 21.62
CA SER A 174 1.30 9.79 21.68
C SER A 174 1.15 10.47 20.32
N SER A 175 0.99 9.72 19.21
CA SER A 175 0.63 10.24 17.90
C SER A 175 -0.67 11.05 17.99
N GLN A 176 -0.66 12.27 17.44
CA GLN A 176 -1.83 13.14 17.42
C GLN A 176 -2.91 12.53 16.53
N ALA A 177 -2.51 12.02 15.36
CA ALA A 177 -3.43 11.37 14.43
C ALA A 177 -4.12 10.15 15.05
N LEU A 178 -3.42 9.34 15.83
CA LEU A 178 -4.02 8.19 16.50
C LEU A 178 -4.94 8.62 17.65
N GLN A 179 -4.59 9.67 18.40
CA GLN A 179 -5.44 10.21 19.48
C GLN A 179 -6.76 10.79 18.95
N ASP A 180 -6.77 11.28 17.71
CA ASP A 180 -7.96 11.76 17.01
C ASP A 180 -8.83 10.62 16.42
N THR A 181 -8.47 9.36 16.65
CA THR A 181 -9.19 8.18 16.12
C THR A 181 -9.72 7.27 17.22
N GLU A 182 -10.81 6.58 16.91
CA GLU A 182 -11.27 5.44 17.70
C GLU A 182 -10.52 4.17 17.24
N TYR A 183 -9.95 3.45 18.20
CA TYR A 183 -9.34 2.14 17.97
C TYR A 183 -9.61 1.23 19.16
N PHE A 184 -9.64 -0.07 18.91
CA PHE A 184 -9.89 -1.09 19.93
C PHE A 184 -8.64 -1.93 20.17
N THR A 185 -8.61 -2.62 21.31
CA THR A 185 -7.52 -3.50 21.69
C THR A 185 -8.02 -4.92 21.91
N ILE A 186 -7.30 -5.88 21.34
CA ILE A 186 -7.47 -7.31 21.62
C ILE A 186 -6.14 -7.85 22.16
N GLU A 187 -6.17 -8.42 23.36
CA GLU A 187 -5.01 -9.04 24.00
C GLU A 187 -5.07 -10.56 23.84
N LEU A 188 -4.10 -11.15 23.15
CA LEU A 188 -3.94 -12.59 23.04
C LEU A 188 -3.37 -13.16 24.34
N THR A 189 -4.11 -14.08 24.96
CA THR A 189 -3.80 -14.62 26.29
C THR A 189 -3.10 -15.98 26.24
N THR A 190 -3.39 -16.82 25.25
CA THR A 190 -2.83 -18.17 25.12
C THR A 190 -1.36 -18.15 24.68
N VAL A 191 -0.44 -18.62 25.53
CA VAL A 191 1.00 -18.70 25.24
C VAL A 191 1.36 -20.11 24.75
N TYR A 192 1.96 -20.23 23.56
CA TYR A 192 2.34 -21.53 22.97
C TYR A 192 3.84 -21.85 23.11
N ARG A 193 4.68 -20.87 23.49
CA ARG A 193 6.15 -20.95 23.36
C ARG A 193 6.87 -21.56 24.57
N GLN A 194 6.36 -21.40 25.80
CA GLN A 194 7.10 -21.72 27.04
C GLN A 194 6.50 -22.95 27.72
N LYS A 195 7.36 -23.86 28.19
CA LYS A 195 6.98 -25.13 28.87
C LYS A 195 7.18 -25.10 30.40
N ASP A 196 7.80 -24.05 30.93
CA ASP A 196 8.13 -23.90 32.35
C ASP A 196 7.26 -22.80 32.98
N ASP A 197 6.26 -23.23 33.76
CA ASP A 197 5.29 -22.36 34.40
C ASP A 197 5.95 -21.40 35.41
N ARG A 198 6.99 -21.85 36.13
CA ARG A 198 7.66 -21.05 37.16
C ARG A 198 8.46 -19.91 36.55
N PHE A 199 9.18 -20.19 35.46
CA PHE A 199 9.92 -19.15 34.74
C PHE A 199 8.98 -18.17 34.03
N LEU A 200 7.87 -18.66 33.46
CA LEU A 200 6.83 -17.84 32.85
C LEU A 200 6.14 -16.91 33.86
N GLU A 201 5.83 -17.40 35.07
CA GLU A 201 5.30 -16.59 36.16
C GLU A 201 6.28 -15.48 36.57
N MET A 202 7.57 -15.80 36.70
CA MET A 202 8.61 -14.82 37.01
C MET A 202 8.69 -13.73 35.93
N LEU A 203 8.73 -14.11 34.65
CA LEU A 203 8.73 -13.17 33.52
C LEU A 203 7.48 -12.30 33.49
N ASN A 204 6.31 -12.86 33.79
CA ASN A 204 5.06 -12.12 33.87
C ASN A 204 5.05 -11.13 35.04
N SER A 205 5.60 -11.50 36.20
CA SER A 205 5.74 -10.60 37.34
C SER A 205 6.66 -9.42 37.02
N ILE A 206 7.73 -9.62 36.26
CA ILE A 206 8.59 -8.52 35.78
C ILE A 206 7.81 -7.66 34.77
N ARG A 207 7.13 -8.29 33.81
CA ARG A 207 6.33 -7.64 32.75
C ARG A 207 5.21 -6.77 33.31
N GLU A 208 4.57 -7.21 34.38
CA GLU A 208 3.39 -6.57 34.96
C GLU A 208 3.74 -5.68 36.16
N ASN A 209 5.04 -5.43 36.38
CA ASN A 209 5.53 -4.64 37.50
C ASN A 209 5.07 -5.16 38.89
N ARG A 210 5.01 -6.49 39.03
CA ARG A 210 4.72 -7.21 40.27
C ARG A 210 5.98 -7.91 40.82
N CYS A 211 7.15 -7.32 40.58
CA CYS A 211 8.42 -7.90 41.03
C CYS A 211 8.62 -7.65 42.52
N ASP A 212 8.35 -8.68 43.34
CA ASP A 212 8.56 -8.66 44.78
C ASP A 212 9.96 -9.16 45.17
N ALA A 213 10.26 -9.18 46.48
CA ALA A 213 11.53 -9.65 46.99
C ALA A 213 11.80 -11.13 46.67
N SER A 214 10.75 -11.95 46.50
CA SER A 214 10.89 -13.37 46.17
C SER A 214 11.29 -13.57 44.70
N VAL A 215 10.70 -12.79 43.79
CA VAL A 215 11.04 -12.75 42.37
C VAL A 215 12.48 -12.25 42.17
N LEU A 216 12.86 -11.19 42.89
CA LEU A 216 14.24 -10.69 42.86
C LEU A 216 15.24 -11.70 43.43
N ALA A 217 14.90 -12.40 44.52
CA ALA A 217 15.75 -13.46 45.06
C ALA A 217 15.91 -14.62 44.06
N LEU A 218 14.83 -14.99 43.37
CA LEU A 218 14.85 -16.03 42.34
C LEU A 218 15.73 -15.62 41.15
N LEU A 219 15.59 -14.39 40.65
CA LEU A 219 16.47 -13.84 39.61
C LEU A 219 17.93 -13.86 40.08
N ASN A 220 18.21 -13.32 41.27
CA ASN A 220 19.55 -13.20 41.80
C ASN A 220 20.19 -14.56 42.15
N SER A 221 19.41 -15.64 42.28
CA SER A 221 19.97 -17.00 42.36
C SER A 221 20.75 -17.41 41.11
N ARG A 222 20.54 -16.72 39.98
CA ARG A 222 21.24 -16.91 38.71
C ARG A 222 22.44 -15.98 38.54
N TYR A 223 22.74 -15.12 39.51
CA TYR A 223 23.99 -14.35 39.54
C TYR A 223 25.13 -15.25 39.99
N LEU A 224 26.08 -15.50 39.08
CA LEU A 224 27.26 -16.32 39.31
C LEU A 224 28.51 -15.43 39.21
N PRO A 225 29.10 -15.00 40.34
CA PRO A 225 30.26 -14.11 40.32
C PRO A 225 31.44 -14.73 39.57
N GLY A 226 32.00 -14.00 38.60
CA GLY A 226 33.16 -14.47 37.83
C GLY A 226 32.88 -15.68 36.93
N PHE A 227 31.62 -15.94 36.58
CA PHE A 227 31.26 -17.03 35.68
C PHE A 227 31.95 -16.91 34.33
N ASN A 228 32.77 -17.89 34.00
CA ASN A 228 33.33 -18.07 32.67
C ASN A 228 32.59 -19.23 32.00
N PRO A 229 31.84 -18.99 30.91
CA PRO A 229 31.09 -20.05 30.25
C PRO A 229 32.04 -21.11 29.69
N PRO A 230 31.74 -22.42 29.84
CA PRO A 230 32.44 -23.46 29.12
C PRO A 230 32.27 -23.26 27.60
N GLU A 231 33.35 -23.42 26.83
CA GLU A 231 33.33 -23.18 25.37
C GLU A 231 32.32 -24.08 24.65
N GLU A 232 32.14 -25.32 25.12
CA GLU A 232 31.25 -26.32 24.53
C GLU A 232 29.76 -26.08 24.81
N GLU A 233 29.42 -25.18 25.73
CA GLU A 233 28.04 -24.98 26.18
C GLU A 233 27.28 -23.88 25.41
N GLY A 234 27.94 -23.12 24.53
CA GLY A 234 27.26 -22.24 23.59
C GLY A 234 26.55 -21.03 24.21
N TYR A 235 27.06 -20.49 25.34
CA TYR A 235 26.48 -19.29 25.96
C TYR A 235 26.61 -18.08 25.03
N ILE A 236 25.51 -17.35 24.86
CA ILE A 236 25.50 -16.05 24.20
C ILE A 236 25.37 -14.92 25.22
N ARG A 237 26.19 -13.87 25.09
CA ARG A 237 26.13 -12.68 25.94
C ARG A 237 25.15 -11.65 25.35
N LEU A 238 24.13 -11.29 26.11
CA LEU A 238 23.19 -10.23 25.75
C LEU A 238 23.67 -8.91 26.35
N VAL A 239 24.05 -7.99 25.47
CA VAL A 239 24.61 -6.68 25.84
C VAL A 239 23.70 -5.54 25.41
N THR A 240 23.90 -4.35 25.96
CA THR A 240 22.99 -3.22 25.71
C THR A 240 23.34 -2.46 24.43
N HIS A 241 24.63 -2.40 24.05
CA HIS A 241 25.10 -1.58 22.93
C HIS A 241 25.84 -2.40 21.85
N ASN A 242 25.72 -1.98 20.58
CA ASN A 242 26.34 -2.68 19.45
C ASN A 242 27.87 -2.75 19.57
N TYR A 243 28.52 -1.67 20.04
CA TYR A 243 29.98 -1.65 20.20
C TYR A 243 30.48 -2.68 21.21
N GLN A 244 29.68 -3.01 22.24
CA GLN A 244 30.03 -4.02 23.24
C GLN A 244 29.99 -5.41 22.62
N ALA A 245 28.94 -5.69 21.82
CA ALA A 245 28.79 -6.98 21.14
C ALA A 245 29.93 -7.22 20.16
N GLN A 246 30.25 -6.19 19.36
CA GLN A 246 31.35 -6.22 18.40
C GLN A 246 32.69 -6.47 19.10
N ARG A 247 33.02 -5.70 20.14
CA ARG A 247 34.27 -5.88 20.91
C ARG A 247 34.42 -7.29 21.47
N VAL A 248 33.34 -7.90 21.99
CA VAL A 248 33.38 -9.27 22.49
C VAL A 248 33.60 -10.27 21.35
N ASN A 249 32.82 -10.15 20.26
CA ASN A 249 32.95 -11.05 19.13
C ASN A 249 34.35 -10.99 18.48
N ASP A 250 34.89 -9.79 18.30
CA ASP A 250 36.22 -9.58 17.72
C ASP A 250 37.30 -10.18 18.63
N SER A 251 37.22 -9.93 19.94
CA SER A 251 38.18 -10.46 20.91
C SER A 251 38.16 -11.99 21.00
N GLU A 252 36.98 -12.63 20.99
CA GLU A 252 36.90 -14.09 21.02
C GLU A 252 37.37 -14.70 19.69
N LEU A 253 37.07 -14.09 18.55
CA LEU A 253 37.57 -14.52 17.25
C LEU A 253 39.10 -14.40 17.14
N GLU A 254 39.69 -13.33 17.69
CA GLU A 254 41.14 -13.13 17.70
C GLU A 254 41.88 -14.22 18.50
N LYS A 255 41.32 -14.66 19.64
CA LYS A 255 41.91 -15.72 20.48
C LYS A 255 41.96 -17.08 19.79
N LEU A 256 41.07 -17.35 18.83
CA LEU A 256 41.04 -18.64 18.17
C LEU A 256 42.31 -18.86 17.32
N PRO A 257 42.96 -20.03 17.45
CA PRO A 257 44.11 -20.38 16.64
C PRO A 257 43.70 -20.63 15.19
N GLY A 258 44.68 -20.67 14.30
CA GLY A 258 44.46 -21.00 12.89
C GLY A 258 44.18 -19.79 12.01
N ARG A 259 43.96 -20.09 10.73
CA ARG A 259 43.81 -19.10 9.67
C ARG A 259 42.39 -18.53 9.68
N SER A 260 42.29 -17.21 9.55
CA SER A 260 41.02 -16.53 9.31
C SER A 260 40.59 -16.64 7.85
N PHE A 261 39.30 -16.87 7.62
CA PHE A 261 38.67 -16.90 6.31
C PHE A 261 37.60 -15.82 6.24
N VAL A 262 37.63 -15.05 5.15
CA VAL A 262 36.74 -13.92 4.93
C VAL A 262 35.83 -14.22 3.76
N PHE A 263 34.53 -14.01 3.97
CA PHE A 263 33.49 -14.22 2.98
C PHE A 263 32.76 -12.90 2.70
N GLU A 264 32.89 -12.38 1.48
CA GLU A 264 32.20 -11.16 1.06
C GLU A 264 30.83 -11.49 0.46
N ALA A 265 29.80 -10.77 0.91
CA ALA A 265 28.45 -10.92 0.43
C ALA A 265 28.34 -10.45 -1.03
N LYS A 266 27.59 -11.20 -1.84
CA LYS A 266 27.23 -10.77 -3.20
C LYS A 266 25.91 -10.01 -3.14
N ILE A 267 25.92 -8.76 -3.61
CA ILE A 267 24.75 -7.90 -3.59
C ILE A 267 24.40 -7.57 -5.03
N GLU A 268 23.18 -7.90 -5.45
CA GLU A 268 22.65 -7.60 -6.78
C GLU A 268 21.43 -6.69 -6.66
N GLY A 269 21.26 -5.76 -7.59
CA GLY A 269 20.17 -4.78 -7.55
C GLY A 269 20.29 -3.79 -6.38
N LYS A 270 19.15 -3.38 -5.82
CA LYS A 270 19.07 -2.34 -4.78
C LYS A 270 18.81 -2.95 -3.41
N PHE A 271 19.86 -3.05 -2.60
CA PHE A 271 19.81 -3.54 -1.23
C PHE A 271 20.56 -2.57 -0.28
N PRO A 272 19.84 -1.69 0.43
CA PRO A 272 20.46 -0.71 1.34
C PRO A 272 21.25 -1.35 2.50
N GLU A 273 22.40 -0.78 2.87
CA GLU A 273 23.31 -1.37 3.87
C GLU A 273 22.69 -1.56 5.26
N TYR A 274 21.82 -0.63 5.67
CA TYR A 274 21.14 -0.72 6.97
C TYR A 274 20.10 -1.85 7.04
N LEU A 275 19.75 -2.48 5.91
CA LEU A 275 18.88 -3.65 5.84
C LEU A 275 19.65 -4.97 5.81
N TYR A 276 20.98 -4.95 5.77
CA TYR A 276 21.75 -6.19 5.66
C TYR A 276 21.41 -7.17 6.80
N PRO A 277 21.04 -8.43 6.47
CA PRO A 277 20.63 -9.43 7.45
C PRO A 277 21.81 -9.92 8.30
N THR A 278 23.01 -9.91 7.72
CA THR A 278 24.28 -10.25 8.37
C THR A 278 25.41 -9.36 7.86
N GLU A 279 26.62 -9.56 8.36
CA GLU A 279 27.80 -8.79 7.97
C GLU A 279 28.06 -8.92 6.46
N LYS A 280 28.31 -7.79 5.80
CA LYS A 280 28.74 -7.76 4.39
C LYS A 280 30.05 -8.53 4.21
N VAL A 281 30.95 -8.40 5.18
CA VAL A 281 32.23 -9.11 5.23
C VAL A 281 32.19 -10.00 6.46
N LEU A 282 31.96 -11.30 6.26
CA LEU A 282 31.86 -12.29 7.31
C LEU A 282 33.22 -12.95 7.53
N GLU A 283 33.82 -12.73 8.70
CA GLU A 283 35.09 -13.34 9.09
C GLU A 283 34.84 -14.55 10.01
N LEU A 284 35.45 -15.70 9.68
CA LEU A 284 35.31 -16.95 10.43
C LEU A 284 36.64 -17.67 10.62
N LYS A 285 36.75 -18.40 11.74
CA LYS A 285 37.82 -19.34 12.06
C LYS A 285 37.22 -20.66 12.53
N GLN A 286 38.00 -21.74 12.46
CA GLN A 286 37.63 -23.00 13.10
C GLN A 286 37.50 -22.77 14.62
N GLY A 287 36.43 -23.29 15.23
CA GLY A 287 36.06 -23.04 16.63
C GLY A 287 35.23 -21.77 16.85
N ALA A 288 34.93 -20.99 15.80
CA ALA A 288 34.12 -19.77 15.97
C ALA A 288 32.67 -20.12 16.37
N GLN A 289 32.16 -19.44 17.41
CA GLN A 289 30.76 -19.51 17.78
C GLN A 289 29.94 -18.60 16.87
N VAL A 290 28.99 -19.19 16.15
CA VAL A 290 28.13 -18.53 15.17
C VAL A 290 26.66 -18.76 15.49
N MET A 291 25.81 -17.89 14.95
CA MET A 291 24.37 -18.01 15.03
C MET A 291 23.78 -18.00 13.63
N PHE A 292 22.82 -18.88 13.38
CA PHE A 292 22.05 -18.89 12.14
C PHE A 292 21.08 -17.70 12.12
N VAL A 293 21.09 -16.91 11.05
CA VAL A 293 20.24 -15.71 10.88
C VAL A 293 19.05 -15.92 9.92
N LYS A 294 18.82 -17.16 9.49
CA LYS A 294 17.74 -17.56 8.57
C LYS A 294 17.25 -18.95 8.98
N ASN A 295 15.98 -19.26 8.70
CA ASN A 295 15.46 -20.62 8.87
C ASN A 295 15.95 -21.52 7.72
N ASP A 296 16.15 -22.81 8.00
CA ASP A 296 16.52 -23.79 6.98
C ASP A 296 15.40 -23.95 5.94
N VAL A 297 15.73 -23.67 4.69
CA VAL A 297 14.80 -23.69 3.54
C VAL A 297 14.74 -25.04 2.84
N SER A 298 15.58 -26.01 3.22
CA SER A 298 15.60 -27.34 2.60
C SER A 298 14.38 -28.22 2.92
N GLY A 299 13.48 -27.76 3.81
CA GLY A 299 12.33 -28.52 4.30
C GLY A 299 12.66 -29.54 5.39
N GLU A 300 13.95 -29.76 5.69
CA GLU A 300 14.41 -30.65 6.76
C GLU A 300 14.40 -29.96 8.14
N HIS A 301 14.22 -28.62 8.17
CA HIS A 301 14.18 -27.80 9.38
C HIS A 301 15.38 -28.04 10.33
N ARG A 302 16.58 -28.22 9.77
CA ARG A 302 17.80 -28.58 10.52
C ARG A 302 18.27 -27.49 11.48
N TYR A 303 17.96 -26.24 11.15
CA TYR A 303 18.18 -25.08 12.01
C TYR A 303 17.09 -24.04 11.81
N VAL A 304 16.96 -23.17 12.81
CA VAL A 304 16.06 -22.01 12.77
C VAL A 304 16.86 -20.74 13.07
N ASN A 305 16.31 -19.58 12.74
CA ASN A 305 16.90 -18.30 13.10
C ASN A 305 17.12 -18.23 14.63
N GLY A 306 18.36 -17.98 15.04
CA GLY A 306 18.79 -17.99 16.44
C GLY A 306 19.51 -19.26 16.89
N THR A 307 19.54 -20.34 16.09
CA THR A 307 20.31 -21.55 16.41
C THR A 307 21.79 -21.20 16.55
N ILE A 308 22.41 -21.63 17.66
CA ILE A 308 23.84 -21.41 17.95
C ILE A 308 24.63 -22.62 17.47
N GLY A 309 25.74 -22.37 16.79
CA GLY A 309 26.64 -23.40 16.31
C GLY A 309 28.10 -23.02 16.48
N GLU A 310 28.95 -24.01 16.29
CA GLU A 310 30.40 -23.87 16.29
C GLU A 310 30.95 -24.30 14.93
N VAL A 311 31.84 -23.49 14.35
CA VAL A 311 32.48 -23.80 13.07
C VAL A 311 33.47 -24.96 13.24
N THR A 312 33.14 -26.15 12.74
CA THR A 312 34.02 -27.33 12.83
C THR A 312 35.06 -27.37 11.73
N ALA A 313 34.75 -26.82 10.56
CA ALA A 313 35.67 -26.69 9.44
C ALA A 313 35.35 -25.44 8.63
N VAL A 314 36.37 -24.73 8.17
CA VAL A 314 36.22 -23.56 7.29
C VAL A 314 37.35 -23.52 6.27
N ALA A 315 37.00 -23.32 5.01
CA ALA A 315 37.92 -23.15 3.90
C ALA A 315 37.31 -22.20 2.86
N SER A 316 38.06 -21.92 1.78
CA SER A 316 37.57 -21.08 0.67
C SER A 316 36.35 -21.74 -0.01
N GLY A 317 35.16 -21.26 0.33
CA GLY A 317 33.87 -21.76 -0.21
C GLY A 317 33.26 -22.96 0.53
N HIS A 318 33.82 -23.35 1.68
CA HIS A 318 33.30 -24.46 2.49
C HIS A 318 33.21 -24.06 3.95
N VAL A 319 32.04 -24.25 4.56
CA VAL A 319 31.80 -23.96 5.98
C VAL A 319 30.98 -25.10 6.57
N GLU A 320 31.49 -25.72 7.61
CA GLU A 320 30.77 -26.70 8.42
C GLU A 320 30.53 -26.14 9.82
N VAL A 321 29.29 -26.28 10.28
CA VAL A 321 28.86 -25.80 11.59
C VAL A 321 28.21 -26.96 12.33
N ARG A 322 28.69 -27.23 13.54
CA ARG A 322 28.04 -28.10 14.51
C ARG A 322 27.00 -27.32 15.30
N CYS A 323 25.72 -27.66 15.15
CA CYS A 323 24.65 -27.10 15.98
C CYS A 323 24.85 -27.55 17.42
N LEU A 324 25.03 -26.62 18.36
CA LEU A 324 25.34 -26.98 19.75
C LEU A 324 24.14 -27.61 20.47
N GLN A 325 22.91 -27.31 20.03
CA GLN A 325 21.70 -27.90 20.60
C GLN A 325 21.51 -29.39 20.24
N THR A 326 21.86 -29.77 19.02
CA THR A 326 21.56 -31.12 18.48
C THR A 326 22.81 -31.97 18.31
N GLY A 327 24.00 -31.37 18.35
CA GLY A 327 25.28 -32.01 18.01
C GLY A 327 25.45 -32.29 16.52
N THR A 328 24.47 -31.96 15.69
CA THR A 328 24.48 -32.23 14.25
C THR A 328 25.48 -31.32 13.55
N VAL A 329 26.35 -31.90 12.72
CA VAL A 329 27.27 -31.16 11.85
C VAL A 329 26.59 -30.93 10.50
N LEU A 330 26.56 -29.67 10.08
CA LEU A 330 25.91 -29.23 8.86
C LEU A 330 26.90 -28.51 7.96
N THR A 331 26.93 -28.88 6.68
CA THR A 331 27.58 -28.07 5.65
C THR A 331 26.67 -26.90 5.30
N VAL A 332 27.09 -25.69 5.65
CA VAL A 332 26.32 -24.47 5.42
C VAL A 332 26.62 -23.95 4.02
N GLN A 333 25.58 -23.55 3.30
CA GLN A 333 25.69 -22.95 1.98
C GLN A 333 25.29 -21.47 2.02
N PRO A 334 25.80 -20.63 1.10
CA PRO A 334 25.33 -19.26 0.96
C PRO A 334 23.86 -19.22 0.57
N GLU A 335 23.10 -18.39 1.29
CA GLU A 335 21.66 -18.19 1.15
C GLU A 335 21.36 -16.80 0.59
N ASP A 336 20.21 -16.67 -0.07
CA ASP A 336 19.72 -15.39 -0.61
C ASP A 336 18.69 -14.75 0.32
N TRP A 337 18.81 -13.44 0.55
CA TRP A 337 17.76 -12.59 1.11
C TRP A 337 17.32 -11.60 0.05
N THR A 338 16.02 -11.39 -0.05
CA THR A 338 15.42 -10.50 -1.03
C THR A 338 14.96 -9.23 -0.36
N ASN A 339 15.40 -8.07 -0.89
CA ASN A 339 14.77 -6.80 -0.58
C ASN A 339 13.61 -6.59 -1.56
N ALA A 340 12.38 -6.71 -1.05
CA ALA A 340 11.19 -6.50 -1.87
C ALA A 340 10.72 -5.04 -1.81
N ARG A 341 10.04 -4.61 -2.86
CA ARG A 341 9.18 -3.43 -2.87
C ARG A 341 7.76 -3.86 -3.16
N TYR A 342 6.80 -3.11 -2.64
CA TYR A 342 5.44 -3.22 -3.13
C TYR A 342 5.32 -2.59 -4.51
N ALA A 343 4.87 -3.37 -5.47
CA ALA A 343 4.52 -2.97 -6.82
C ALA A 343 3.04 -3.32 -7.07
N LEU A 344 2.52 -2.85 -8.20
CA LEU A 344 1.23 -3.32 -8.70
C LEU A 344 1.51 -4.36 -9.79
N ASP A 345 0.98 -5.56 -9.64
CA ASP A 345 1.05 -6.58 -10.68
C ASP A 345 0.45 -6.05 -12.01
N GLU A 346 1.06 -6.32 -13.15
CA GLU A 346 0.55 -5.75 -14.40
C GLU A 346 -0.78 -6.38 -14.85
N GLU A 347 -1.05 -7.63 -14.49
CA GLU A 347 -2.25 -8.38 -14.88
C GLU A 347 -3.32 -8.30 -13.80
N THR A 348 -2.98 -8.68 -12.58
CA THR A 348 -3.94 -8.71 -11.46
C THR A 348 -4.07 -7.33 -10.82
N LYS A 349 -3.03 -6.49 -10.91
CA LYS A 349 -2.88 -5.19 -10.23
C LYS A 349 -3.10 -5.24 -8.72
N GLU A 350 -3.00 -6.43 -8.15
CA GLU A 350 -2.87 -6.59 -6.72
C GLU A 350 -1.54 -5.97 -6.27
N ILE A 351 -1.48 -5.59 -4.99
CA ILE A 351 -0.23 -5.15 -4.40
C ILE A 351 0.63 -6.41 -4.22
N THR A 352 1.62 -6.57 -5.09
CA THR A 352 2.56 -7.69 -5.05
C THR A 352 3.94 -7.22 -4.60
N GLU A 353 4.76 -8.17 -4.19
CA GLU A 353 6.14 -7.93 -3.78
C GLU A 353 7.08 -8.24 -4.96
N GLU A 354 7.75 -7.20 -5.46
CA GLU A 354 8.81 -7.33 -6.47
C GLU A 354 10.18 -7.25 -5.80
N VAL A 355 11.08 -8.15 -6.15
CA VAL A 355 12.46 -8.14 -5.65
C VAL A 355 13.24 -6.99 -6.31
N GLU A 356 13.59 -5.95 -5.55
CA GLU A 356 14.47 -4.86 -6.02
C GLU A 356 15.95 -5.24 -5.97
N GLY A 357 16.32 -6.16 -5.09
CA GLY A 357 17.70 -6.61 -4.93
C GLY A 357 17.83 -7.85 -4.07
N THR A 358 18.96 -8.52 -4.21
CA THR A 358 19.32 -9.73 -3.47
C THR A 358 20.62 -9.50 -2.71
N PHE A 359 20.67 -10.01 -1.49
CA PHE A 359 21.87 -10.12 -0.68
C PHE A 359 22.16 -11.59 -0.52
N ARG A 360 23.33 -12.06 -0.95
CA ARG A 360 23.74 -13.47 -0.87
C ARG A 360 24.95 -13.62 0.02
N GLN A 361 24.83 -14.42 1.07
CA GLN A 361 25.88 -14.67 2.06
C GLN A 361 25.62 -15.97 2.83
N TYR A 362 26.62 -16.51 3.52
CA TYR A 362 26.37 -17.54 4.53
C TYR A 362 25.37 -17.02 5.58
N PRO A 363 24.34 -17.79 5.97
CA PRO A 363 23.33 -17.39 6.96
C PRO A 363 23.86 -17.46 8.39
N LEU A 364 25.06 -16.92 8.62
CA LEU A 364 25.80 -16.97 9.86
C LEU A 364 26.21 -15.57 10.31
N LYS A 365 26.35 -15.43 11.62
CA LYS A 365 26.95 -14.26 12.28
C LYS A 365 27.70 -14.71 13.53
N LEU A 366 28.80 -14.05 13.89
CA LEU A 366 29.47 -14.29 15.18
C LEU A 366 28.50 -14.09 16.35
N ALA A 367 28.57 -14.98 17.33
CA ALA A 367 27.50 -15.14 18.31
C ALA A 367 27.99 -15.35 19.75
N TRP A 368 29.19 -14.88 20.11
CA TRP A 368 29.57 -14.78 21.52
C TRP A 368 28.80 -13.68 22.23
N ALA A 369 28.46 -12.59 21.52
CA ALA A 369 27.63 -11.53 22.01
C ALA A 369 26.67 -10.97 20.94
N ILE A 370 25.49 -10.57 21.40
CA ILE A 370 24.47 -9.86 20.61
C ILE A 370 23.81 -8.78 21.46
N THR A 371 23.31 -7.72 20.83
CA THR A 371 22.54 -6.72 21.55
C THR A 371 21.15 -7.22 21.91
N ILE A 372 20.62 -6.76 23.05
CA ILE A 372 19.24 -7.07 23.47
C ILE A 372 18.25 -6.71 22.35
N HIS A 373 18.44 -5.56 21.68
CA HIS A 373 17.63 -5.16 20.52
C HIS A 373 17.66 -6.18 19.37
N LYS A 374 18.85 -6.64 18.95
CA LYS A 374 18.98 -7.62 17.85
C LYS A 374 18.58 -9.04 18.26
N SER A 375 18.48 -9.31 19.57
CA SER A 375 18.00 -10.60 20.09
C SER A 375 16.48 -10.74 20.11
N GLN A 376 15.74 -9.66 19.84
CA GLN A 376 14.28 -9.70 19.89
C GLN A 376 13.72 -10.69 18.87
N GLY A 377 12.66 -11.39 19.25
CA GLY A 377 12.10 -12.51 18.47
C GLY A 377 12.88 -13.82 18.61
N LEU A 378 14.20 -13.77 18.87
CA LEU A 378 15.06 -14.95 19.03
C LEU A 378 14.88 -15.63 20.39
N THR A 379 15.32 -16.87 20.49
CA THR A 379 15.25 -17.66 21.73
C THR A 379 16.50 -18.53 21.85
N PHE A 380 17.11 -18.53 23.04
CA PHE A 380 18.36 -19.20 23.35
C PHE A 380 18.16 -20.20 24.48
N ASP A 381 18.93 -21.29 24.44
CA ASP A 381 18.96 -22.28 25.53
C ASP A 381 19.80 -21.79 26.72
N LYS A 382 20.89 -21.08 26.44
CA LYS A 382 21.81 -20.57 27.44
C LYS A 382 22.24 -19.14 27.11
N ALA A 383 22.05 -18.22 28.05
CA ALA A 383 22.33 -16.81 27.84
C ALA A 383 22.94 -16.16 29.09
N ILE A 384 23.95 -15.33 28.88
CA ILE A 384 24.53 -14.47 29.91
C ILE A 384 23.95 -13.07 29.71
N VAL A 385 23.30 -12.52 30.72
CA VAL A 385 22.63 -11.23 30.64
C VAL A 385 23.24 -10.26 31.63
N ASP A 386 23.56 -9.06 31.15
CA ASP A 386 23.87 -7.93 32.02
C ASP A 386 22.65 -7.02 32.12
N VAL A 387 21.87 -7.22 33.19
CA VAL A 387 20.68 -6.43 33.50
C VAL A 387 21.05 -5.15 34.26
N GLY A 388 22.22 -5.09 34.90
CA GLY A 388 22.65 -3.93 35.68
C GLY A 388 22.89 -2.69 34.82
N ALA A 389 23.20 -2.89 33.53
CA ALA A 389 23.37 -1.84 32.53
C ALA A 389 22.08 -1.46 31.77
N SER A 390 20.93 -2.07 32.08
CA SER A 390 19.65 -1.73 31.45
C SER A 390 19.29 -0.26 31.68
N PHE A 391 19.02 0.47 30.60
CA PHE A 391 18.77 1.92 30.65
C PHE A 391 17.40 2.32 30.09
N ALA A 392 16.68 1.40 29.44
CA ALA A 392 15.37 1.67 28.86
C ALA A 392 14.31 0.68 29.35
N HIS A 393 13.05 1.14 29.32
CA HIS A 393 11.88 0.33 29.63
C HIS A 393 11.86 -0.98 28.83
N GLY A 394 11.47 -2.07 29.49
CA GLY A 394 11.30 -3.39 28.86
C GLY A 394 12.58 -4.11 28.45
N GLN A 395 13.77 -3.47 28.44
CA GLN A 395 15.03 -4.13 28.08
C GLN A 395 15.34 -5.33 28.98
N THR A 396 15.14 -5.18 30.29
CA THR A 396 15.31 -6.27 31.26
C THR A 396 14.40 -7.44 30.96
N TYR A 397 13.10 -7.20 30.74
CA TYR A 397 12.14 -8.24 30.37
C TYR A 397 12.50 -8.90 29.03
N VAL A 398 12.88 -8.13 28.02
CA VAL A 398 13.25 -8.64 26.70
C VAL A 398 14.47 -9.54 26.81
N ALA A 399 15.51 -9.12 27.53
CA ALA A 399 16.73 -9.90 27.71
C ALA A 399 16.48 -11.22 28.44
N LEU A 400 15.72 -11.17 29.55
CA LEU A 400 15.38 -12.36 30.34
C LEU A 400 14.50 -13.33 29.54
N SER A 401 13.51 -12.81 28.80
CA SER A 401 12.60 -13.62 27.97
C SER A 401 13.27 -14.26 26.74
N ARG A 402 14.54 -13.97 26.46
CA ARG A 402 15.29 -14.66 25.39
C ARG A 402 15.67 -16.07 25.79
N CYS A 403 15.82 -16.37 27.08
CA CYS A 403 16.16 -17.71 27.52
C CYS A 403 14.92 -18.63 27.52
N ARG A 404 15.10 -19.94 27.28
CA ARG A 404 13.99 -20.91 27.35
C ARG A 404 13.64 -21.29 28.79
N THR A 405 14.64 -21.37 29.66
CA THR A 405 14.50 -21.82 31.05
C THR A 405 15.28 -20.90 31.99
N LEU A 406 14.94 -20.94 33.28
CA LEU A 406 15.66 -20.18 34.30
C LEU A 406 17.10 -20.70 34.48
N GLU A 407 17.31 -22.00 34.33
CA GLU A 407 18.62 -22.67 34.49
C GLU A 407 19.60 -22.33 33.36
N GLY A 408 19.09 -21.99 32.17
CA GLY A 408 19.91 -21.52 31.06
C GLY A 408 20.38 -20.07 31.21
N LEU A 409 19.75 -19.30 32.10
CA LEU A 409 20.05 -17.89 32.32
C LEU A 409 21.21 -17.73 33.31
N VAL A 410 22.18 -16.88 33.00
CA VAL A 410 23.20 -16.43 33.96
C VAL A 410 23.22 -14.91 33.98
N LEU A 411 23.28 -14.31 35.17
CA LEU A 411 23.38 -12.87 35.33
C LEU A 411 24.84 -12.47 35.56
N SER A 412 25.29 -11.41 34.87
CA SER A 412 26.63 -10.85 35.04
C SER A 412 26.74 -9.96 36.30
N SER A 413 25.62 -9.47 36.80
CA SER A 413 25.52 -8.63 38.00
C SER A 413 24.22 -8.92 38.76
N PRO A 414 24.15 -8.65 40.07
CA PRO A 414 22.90 -8.70 40.81
C PRO A 414 21.88 -7.72 40.22
N VAL A 415 20.62 -8.15 40.13
CA VAL A 415 19.48 -7.33 39.72
C VAL A 415 18.92 -6.64 40.96
N SER A 416 18.96 -5.32 40.95
CA SER A 416 18.24 -4.49 41.91
C SER A 416 16.85 -4.14 41.38
N ALA A 417 15.91 -3.80 42.27
CA ALA A 417 14.58 -3.32 41.87
C ALA A 417 14.64 -2.10 40.93
N LYS A 418 15.69 -1.27 41.03
CA LYS A 418 15.90 -0.09 40.17
C LYS A 418 16.25 -0.44 38.72
N ALA A 419 16.77 -1.64 38.47
CA ALA A 419 17.12 -2.11 37.12
C ALA A 419 15.88 -2.59 36.32
N ILE A 420 14.73 -2.72 37.00
CA ILE A 420 13.43 -2.95 36.36
C ILE A 420 12.82 -1.57 36.13
N ILE A 421 13.17 -0.98 34.99
CA ILE A 421 12.69 0.34 34.60
C ILE A 421 11.24 0.20 34.13
N ASN A 422 10.35 0.90 34.82
CA ASN A 422 8.94 0.98 34.50
C ASN A 422 8.61 2.36 33.95
N ASP A 423 7.94 2.41 32.81
CA ASP A 423 7.50 3.65 32.21
C ASP A 423 6.02 3.84 32.58
N GLN A 424 5.75 4.90 33.33
CA GLN A 424 4.40 5.21 33.80
C GLN A 424 3.43 5.42 32.63
N ALA A 425 3.90 5.96 31.50
CA ALA A 425 3.04 6.14 30.34
C ALA A 425 2.65 4.80 29.70
N VAL A 426 3.56 3.81 29.70
CA VAL A 426 3.23 2.45 29.24
C VAL A 426 2.23 1.78 30.18
N ALA A 427 2.42 1.93 31.50
CA ALA A 427 1.48 1.39 32.48
C ALA A 427 0.07 1.99 32.30
N SER A 428 -0.03 3.32 32.28
CA SER A 428 -1.31 4.02 32.09
C SER A 428 -1.97 3.67 30.75
N PHE A 429 -1.21 3.58 29.66
CA PHE A 429 -1.77 3.17 28.38
C PHE A 429 -2.25 1.71 28.41
N THR A 430 -1.53 0.80 29.07
CA THR A 430 -1.92 -0.62 29.13
C THR A 430 -3.25 -0.80 29.86
N GLU A 431 -3.50 -0.01 30.90
CA GLU A 431 -4.79 0.02 31.60
C GLU A 431 -5.90 0.56 30.67
N GLU A 432 -5.69 1.71 30.04
CA GLU A 432 -6.64 2.31 29.09
C GLU A 432 -6.95 1.35 27.91
N ALA A 433 -5.93 0.68 27.37
CA ALA A 433 -6.08 -0.27 26.27
C ALA A 433 -6.93 -1.48 26.67
N ARG A 434 -6.88 -1.93 27.94
CA ARG A 434 -7.73 -3.02 28.44
C ARG A 434 -9.20 -2.63 28.51
N GLU A 435 -9.49 -1.34 28.71
CA GLU A 435 -10.85 -0.81 28.71
C GLU A 435 -11.40 -0.68 27.28
N LYS A 436 -10.54 -0.40 26.29
CA LYS A 436 -10.89 -0.31 24.86
C LYS A 436 -11.10 -1.67 24.18
N ARG A 437 -11.74 -2.63 24.83
CA ARG A 437 -12.10 -3.91 24.21
C ARG A 437 -13.37 -3.74 23.36
N PRO A 438 -13.49 -4.42 22.19
CA PRO A 438 -14.66 -4.27 21.32
C PRO A 438 -16.01 -4.50 21.99
N GLY A 439 -16.11 -5.43 22.96
CA GLY A 439 -17.32 -5.68 23.76
C GLY A 439 -18.61 -5.68 22.93
N ASP A 440 -19.66 -5.05 23.47
CA ASP A 440 -20.95 -4.89 22.76
C ASP A 440 -20.87 -3.86 21.61
N ARG A 441 -19.86 -2.98 21.61
CA ARG A 441 -19.63 -2.00 20.53
C ARG A 441 -19.29 -2.68 19.21
N PHE A 442 -18.75 -3.89 19.24
CA PHE A 442 -18.34 -4.60 18.03
C PHE A 442 -19.48 -4.74 17.02
N PHE A 443 -20.67 -5.16 17.45
CA PHE A 443 -21.84 -5.30 16.58
C PHE A 443 -22.24 -3.96 15.94
N VAL A 444 -22.19 -2.87 16.70
CA VAL A 444 -22.49 -1.52 16.22
C VAL A 444 -21.50 -1.09 15.14
N LEU A 445 -20.19 -1.32 15.35
CA LEU A 445 -19.14 -0.99 14.39
C LEU A 445 -19.25 -1.80 13.10
N GLN A 446 -19.58 -3.10 13.21
CA GLN A 446 -19.85 -3.93 12.03
C GLN A 446 -21.04 -3.37 11.23
N GLN A 447 -22.11 -2.99 11.93
CA GLN A 447 -23.30 -2.44 11.31
C GLN A 447 -23.04 -1.07 10.66
N GLU A 448 -22.24 -0.20 11.29
CA GLU A 448 -21.81 1.07 10.71
C GLU A 448 -20.95 0.86 9.47
N TYR A 449 -19.97 -0.02 9.54
CA TYR A 449 -19.12 -0.37 8.39
C TYR A 449 -19.95 -0.93 7.23
N PHE A 450 -20.90 -1.83 7.51
CA PHE A 450 -21.82 -2.34 6.49
C PHE A 450 -22.61 -1.21 5.81
N LYS A 451 -23.13 -0.24 6.57
CA LYS A 451 -23.82 0.95 6.03
C LYS A 451 -22.89 1.82 5.19
N GLU A 452 -21.63 1.99 5.60
CA GLU A 452 -20.64 2.74 4.84
C GLU A 452 -20.37 2.09 3.49
N LEU A 453 -20.17 0.77 3.45
CA LEU A 453 -19.95 0.03 2.20
C LEU A 453 -21.18 0.10 1.28
N LEU A 454 -22.41 -0.01 1.80
CA LEU A 454 -23.62 0.22 1.02
C LEU A 454 -23.69 1.66 0.47
N THR A 455 -23.28 2.64 1.27
CA THR A 455 -23.22 4.04 0.84
C THR A 455 -22.18 4.25 -0.25
N GLU A 456 -21.09 3.47 -0.26
CA GLU A 456 -20.14 3.45 -1.36
C GLU A 456 -20.74 2.83 -2.63
N VAL A 457 -21.44 1.69 -2.51
CA VAL A 457 -22.12 1.01 -3.63
C VAL A 457 -23.20 1.90 -4.25
N PHE A 458 -23.99 2.60 -3.45
CA PHE A 458 -25.13 3.41 -3.92
C PHE A 458 -24.87 4.92 -3.90
N GLY A 459 -23.65 5.37 -3.62
CA GLY A 459 -23.25 6.77 -3.67
C GLY A 459 -22.73 7.17 -5.05
N PHE A 460 -23.35 8.17 -5.68
CA PHE A 460 -23.01 8.60 -7.06
C PHE A 460 -22.25 9.93 -7.13
N GLN A 461 -21.99 10.58 -5.99
CA GLN A 461 -21.28 11.87 -5.93
C GLN A 461 -19.94 11.88 -6.68
N PRO A 462 -19.04 10.88 -6.54
CA PRO A 462 -17.77 10.90 -7.26
C PRO A 462 -17.95 10.85 -8.79
N LEU A 463 -18.88 10.02 -9.28
CA LEU A 463 -19.19 9.92 -10.71
C LEU A 463 -19.78 11.23 -11.24
N LEU A 464 -20.76 11.81 -10.53
CA LEU A 464 -21.39 13.08 -10.93
C LEU A 464 -20.39 14.25 -10.89
N ARG A 465 -19.45 14.27 -9.94
CA ARG A 465 -18.37 15.28 -9.92
C ARG A 465 -17.46 15.16 -11.13
N ALA A 466 -17.04 13.95 -11.50
CA ALA A 466 -16.24 13.72 -12.70
C ALA A 466 -17.02 14.16 -13.96
N PHE A 467 -18.32 13.85 -14.03
CA PHE A 467 -19.16 14.24 -15.16
C PHE A 467 -19.35 15.76 -15.25
N ARG A 468 -19.63 16.44 -14.12
CA ARG A 468 -19.68 17.91 -14.05
C ARG A 468 -18.36 18.55 -14.46
N HIS A 469 -17.22 17.96 -14.07
CA HIS A 469 -15.90 18.44 -14.50
C HIS A 469 -15.71 18.33 -16.02
N TYR A 470 -16.10 17.20 -16.60
CA TYR A 470 -16.07 16.99 -18.05
C TYR A 470 -16.97 18.00 -18.80
N ILE A 471 -18.21 18.18 -18.34
CA ILE A 471 -19.15 19.17 -18.91
C ILE A 471 -18.59 20.59 -18.82
N ARG A 472 -17.95 20.95 -17.70
CA ARG A 472 -17.35 22.27 -17.53
C ARG A 472 -16.26 22.54 -18.57
N LEU A 473 -15.39 21.57 -18.84
CA LEU A 473 -14.36 21.70 -19.87
C LEU A 473 -14.98 21.83 -21.28
N LEU A 474 -16.10 21.15 -21.53
CA LEU A 474 -16.85 21.30 -22.79
C LEU A 474 -17.44 22.69 -22.94
N ASP A 475 -18.09 23.19 -21.90
CA ASP A 475 -18.76 24.50 -21.89
C ASP A 475 -17.74 25.64 -22.05
N GLU A 476 -16.62 25.60 -21.32
CA GLU A 476 -15.62 26.66 -21.33
C GLU A 476 -14.82 26.74 -22.66
N HIS A 477 -14.60 25.61 -23.33
CA HIS A 477 -13.63 25.54 -24.43
C HIS A 477 -14.17 25.02 -25.77
N LEU A 478 -15.27 24.27 -25.75
CA LEU A 478 -15.74 23.50 -26.90
C LEU A 478 -17.23 23.76 -27.25
N TYR A 479 -17.92 24.67 -26.55
CA TYR A 479 -19.35 24.93 -26.78
C TYR A 479 -19.72 25.27 -28.24
N ARG A 480 -18.85 25.98 -28.95
CA ARG A 480 -19.07 26.33 -30.38
C ARG A 480 -18.84 25.16 -31.33
N LEU A 481 -18.03 24.20 -30.92
CA LEU A 481 -17.59 23.08 -31.77
C LEU A 481 -18.50 21.86 -31.61
N TYR A 482 -19.04 21.66 -30.40
CA TYR A 482 -19.90 20.51 -30.07
C TYR A 482 -21.16 20.93 -29.29
N PRO A 483 -22.01 21.81 -29.86
CA PRO A 483 -23.17 22.34 -29.16
C PRO A 483 -24.24 21.27 -28.85
N LYS A 484 -24.47 20.29 -29.76
CA LYS A 484 -25.47 19.24 -29.49
C LYS A 484 -24.98 18.26 -28.44
N LEU A 485 -23.69 17.90 -28.45
CA LEU A 485 -23.10 17.07 -27.40
C LEU A 485 -23.15 17.76 -26.04
N LEU A 486 -22.82 19.06 -25.97
CA LEU A 486 -22.91 19.82 -24.72
C LEU A 486 -24.35 19.84 -24.18
N GLU A 487 -25.33 20.07 -25.04
CA GLU A 487 -26.74 20.05 -24.67
C GLU A 487 -27.17 18.66 -24.19
N ALA A 488 -26.80 17.60 -24.92
CA ALA A 488 -27.07 16.22 -24.52
C ALA A 488 -26.47 15.88 -23.15
N CYS A 489 -25.22 16.30 -22.89
CA CYS A 489 -24.57 16.09 -21.60
C CYS A 489 -25.27 16.87 -20.47
N LYS A 490 -25.71 18.11 -20.72
CA LYS A 490 -26.44 18.93 -19.73
C LYS A 490 -27.81 18.33 -19.39
N VAL A 491 -28.55 17.87 -20.40
CA VAL A 491 -29.83 17.16 -20.22
C VAL A 491 -29.62 15.85 -19.45
N GLU A 492 -28.60 15.07 -19.79
CA GLU A 492 -28.31 13.83 -19.11
C GLU A 492 -27.87 14.05 -17.66
N LEU A 493 -27.08 15.10 -17.37
CA LEU A 493 -26.72 15.45 -15.99
C LEU A 493 -27.98 15.73 -15.16
N LEU A 494 -28.91 16.56 -15.66
CA LEU A 494 -30.17 16.86 -14.97
C LEU A 494 -31.02 15.60 -14.73
N ARG A 495 -31.07 14.68 -15.69
CA ARG A 495 -31.75 13.40 -15.54
C ARG A 495 -31.09 12.56 -14.44
N LEU A 496 -29.77 12.44 -14.42
CA LEU A 496 -29.03 11.68 -13.41
C LEU A 496 -29.20 12.29 -12.00
N GLU A 497 -29.21 13.61 -11.87
CA GLU A 497 -29.50 14.28 -10.59
C GLU A 497 -30.92 13.95 -10.09
N GLN A 498 -31.90 13.87 -11.00
CA GLN A 498 -33.28 13.55 -10.63
C GLN A 498 -33.54 12.06 -10.36
N ARG A 499 -33.00 11.17 -11.20
CA ARG A 499 -33.30 9.72 -11.17
C ARG A 499 -32.27 8.90 -10.41
N VAL A 500 -31.04 9.37 -10.31
CA VAL A 500 -29.96 8.64 -9.61
C VAL A 500 -29.69 9.30 -8.27
N GLU A 501 -29.29 10.57 -8.22
CA GLU A 501 -28.87 11.24 -6.98
C GLU A 501 -30.01 11.31 -5.95
N ARG A 502 -31.18 11.87 -6.33
CA ARG A 502 -32.34 11.97 -5.41
C ARG A 502 -32.93 10.62 -5.01
N VAL A 503 -32.88 9.61 -5.88
CA VAL A 503 -33.39 8.27 -5.57
C VAL A 503 -32.42 7.55 -4.64
N ALA A 504 -31.11 7.71 -4.85
CA ALA A 504 -30.08 7.19 -3.95
C ALA A 504 -30.18 7.81 -2.54
N GLU A 505 -30.47 9.11 -2.42
CA GLU A 505 -30.71 9.76 -1.13
C GLU A 505 -31.93 9.20 -0.39
N LYS A 506 -33.02 8.91 -1.10
CA LYS A 506 -34.20 8.27 -0.48
C LYS A 506 -33.93 6.81 -0.12
N PHE A 507 -33.20 6.10 -0.98
CA PHE A 507 -32.82 4.71 -0.77
C PHE A 507 -31.86 4.57 0.41
N SER A 508 -30.97 5.54 0.63
CA SER A 508 -30.06 5.54 1.79
C SER A 508 -30.78 5.57 3.12
N VAL A 509 -31.76 6.45 3.25
CA VAL A 509 -32.63 6.48 4.43
C VAL A 509 -33.35 5.14 4.62
N GLN A 510 -33.79 4.51 3.52
CA GLN A 510 -34.48 3.22 3.57
C GLN A 510 -33.57 2.08 4.04
N TYR A 511 -32.41 1.86 3.40
CA TYR A 511 -31.54 0.75 3.78
C TYR A 511 -30.90 0.97 5.16
N MET A 512 -30.60 2.22 5.55
CA MET A 512 -30.10 2.52 6.90
C MET A 512 -31.10 2.08 7.97
N ARG A 513 -32.39 2.31 7.73
CA ARG A 513 -33.46 1.84 8.64
C ARG A 513 -33.56 0.31 8.67
N LEU A 514 -33.56 -0.34 7.50
CA LEU A 514 -33.64 -1.81 7.44
C LEU A 514 -32.45 -2.48 8.14
N VAL A 515 -31.25 -1.93 7.99
CA VAL A 515 -30.06 -2.42 8.69
C VAL A 515 -30.20 -2.23 10.21
N ASN A 516 -30.76 -1.10 10.66
CA ASN A 516 -30.99 -0.84 12.10
C ASN A 516 -32.05 -1.76 12.72
N ASP A 517 -33.10 -2.09 11.96
CA ASP A 517 -34.26 -2.84 12.45
C ASP A 517 -34.01 -4.38 12.46
N SER A 518 -32.92 -4.85 11.83
CA SER A 518 -32.59 -6.28 11.72
C SER A 518 -31.36 -6.65 12.56
N SER A 519 -31.47 -7.74 13.34
CA SER A 519 -30.35 -8.29 14.11
C SER A 519 -29.34 -9.05 13.24
N ASP A 520 -29.79 -9.62 12.13
CA ASP A 520 -28.96 -10.32 11.13
C ASP A 520 -29.13 -9.63 9.77
N TYR A 521 -28.65 -8.38 9.70
CA TYR A 521 -28.78 -7.54 8.52
C TYR A 521 -28.03 -8.10 7.30
N GLU A 522 -26.99 -8.91 7.49
CA GLU A 522 -26.25 -9.51 6.36
C GLU A 522 -27.10 -10.51 5.59
N HIS A 523 -27.93 -11.30 6.29
CA HIS A 523 -28.76 -12.36 5.71
C HIS A 523 -30.25 -11.99 5.62
N ASP A 524 -30.61 -10.74 5.93
CA ASP A 524 -31.98 -10.27 5.85
C ASP A 524 -32.50 -10.29 4.40
N ALA A 525 -33.48 -11.16 4.13
CA ALA A 525 -34.02 -11.37 2.78
C ALA A 525 -34.69 -10.12 2.19
N VAL A 526 -35.30 -9.28 3.03
CA VAL A 526 -35.96 -8.04 2.59
C VAL A 526 -34.90 -7.03 2.19
N LEU A 527 -33.84 -6.87 2.98
CA LEU A 527 -32.73 -5.99 2.65
C LEU A 527 -31.99 -6.46 1.40
N GLN A 528 -31.63 -7.74 1.29
CA GLN A 528 -30.91 -8.28 0.13
C GLN A 528 -31.73 -8.14 -1.17
N SER A 529 -33.04 -8.41 -1.13
CA SER A 529 -33.90 -8.20 -2.31
C SER A 529 -34.00 -6.72 -2.72
N ARG A 530 -34.00 -5.78 -1.76
CA ARG A 530 -33.96 -4.34 -2.01
C ARG A 530 -32.63 -3.89 -2.60
N ILE A 531 -31.51 -4.38 -2.06
CA ILE A 531 -30.16 -4.12 -2.59
C ILE A 531 -30.07 -4.60 -4.04
N HIS A 532 -30.51 -5.82 -4.32
CA HIS A 532 -30.53 -6.39 -5.68
C HIS A 532 -31.38 -5.54 -6.64
N ALA A 533 -32.59 -5.16 -6.24
CA ALA A 533 -33.47 -4.32 -7.06
C ALA A 533 -32.88 -2.93 -7.32
N ALA A 534 -32.26 -2.33 -6.29
CA ALA A 534 -31.58 -1.05 -6.42
C ALA A 534 -30.37 -1.13 -7.35
N ALA A 535 -29.55 -2.19 -7.25
CA ALA A 535 -28.40 -2.40 -8.12
C ALA A 535 -28.81 -2.50 -9.59
N LYS A 536 -29.90 -3.22 -9.88
CA LYS A 536 -30.51 -3.27 -11.21
C LYS A 536 -31.00 -1.90 -11.68
N TYR A 537 -31.81 -1.21 -10.86
CA TYR A 537 -32.37 0.10 -11.19
C TYR A 537 -31.28 1.12 -11.52
N PHE A 538 -30.29 1.28 -10.64
CA PHE A 538 -29.23 2.25 -10.85
C PHE A 538 -28.30 1.86 -12.01
N GLY A 539 -28.01 0.56 -12.19
CA GLY A 539 -27.24 0.08 -13.34
C GLY A 539 -27.91 0.42 -14.67
N ASP A 540 -29.23 0.31 -14.76
CA ASP A 540 -29.98 0.70 -15.96
C ASP A 540 -30.04 2.24 -16.14
N GLU A 541 -30.20 3.01 -15.06
CA GLU A 541 -30.25 4.48 -15.14
C GLU A 541 -28.91 5.11 -15.51
N ILE A 542 -27.77 4.57 -15.08
CA ILE A 542 -26.45 5.11 -15.46
C ILE A 542 -26.03 4.73 -16.87
N ARG A 543 -26.61 3.69 -17.49
CA ARG A 543 -26.18 3.18 -18.81
C ARG A 543 -26.25 4.23 -19.92
N SER A 544 -27.18 5.18 -19.84
CA SER A 544 -27.28 6.30 -20.80
C SER A 544 -26.08 7.25 -20.75
N LEU A 545 -25.41 7.37 -19.61
CA LEU A 545 -24.17 8.16 -19.49
C LEU A 545 -23.08 7.63 -20.43
N TYR A 546 -23.03 6.30 -20.62
CA TYR A 546 -22.08 5.68 -21.52
C TYR A 546 -22.26 6.18 -22.96
N ALA A 547 -23.50 6.17 -23.45
CA ALA A 547 -23.83 6.58 -24.82
C ALA A 547 -23.55 8.07 -25.08
N VAL A 548 -23.81 8.93 -24.09
CA VAL A 548 -23.68 10.39 -24.23
C VAL A 548 -22.24 10.86 -24.09
N ALA A 549 -21.54 10.44 -23.03
CA ALA A 549 -20.26 11.03 -22.66
C ALA A 549 -19.07 10.06 -22.78
N VAL A 550 -19.25 8.78 -22.45
CA VAL A 550 -18.15 7.81 -22.37
C VAL A 550 -17.81 7.20 -23.74
N ARG A 551 -18.76 7.12 -24.68
CA ARG A 551 -18.52 6.61 -26.04
C ARG A 551 -17.82 7.62 -26.96
N ASN A 552 -17.85 8.91 -26.62
CA ASN A 552 -17.44 10.01 -27.50
C ASN A 552 -16.14 10.67 -27.02
N PRO A 553 -14.95 10.08 -27.25
CA PRO A 553 -13.69 10.73 -26.93
C PRO A 553 -13.49 11.94 -27.85
N LEU A 554 -13.26 13.11 -27.26
CA LEU A 554 -13.06 14.35 -28.02
C LEU A 554 -11.57 14.59 -28.29
N ASP A 555 -11.27 15.01 -29.51
CA ASP A 555 -9.92 15.42 -29.91
C ASP A 555 -9.82 16.94 -30.04
N THR A 556 -8.68 17.50 -29.65
CA THR A 556 -8.43 18.95 -29.69
C THR A 556 -6.96 19.25 -29.98
N ASP A 557 -6.73 20.22 -30.84
CA ASP A 557 -5.38 20.61 -31.29
C ASP A 557 -4.61 21.43 -30.23
N ASN A 558 -5.29 21.92 -29.18
CA ASN A 558 -4.62 22.59 -28.07
C ASN A 558 -4.02 21.55 -27.11
N LYS A 559 -2.69 21.45 -27.09
CA LYS A 559 -1.95 20.45 -26.29
C LYS A 559 -2.28 20.49 -24.79
N GLN A 560 -2.51 21.67 -24.21
CA GLN A 560 -2.84 21.81 -22.79
C GLN A 560 -4.28 21.38 -22.50
N LEU A 561 -5.23 21.84 -23.33
CA LEU A 561 -6.64 21.45 -23.24
C LEU A 561 -6.82 19.95 -23.51
N LYS A 562 -6.09 19.39 -24.48
CA LYS A 562 -6.08 17.95 -24.79
C LYS A 562 -5.70 17.16 -23.55
N LYS A 563 -4.62 17.54 -22.87
CA LYS A 563 -4.20 16.87 -21.63
C LYS A 563 -5.25 16.93 -20.53
N GLN A 564 -5.89 18.09 -20.32
CA GLN A 564 -6.93 18.26 -19.30
C GLN A 564 -8.19 17.47 -19.65
N LEU A 565 -8.64 17.53 -20.90
CA LEU A 565 -9.84 16.86 -21.37
C LEU A 565 -9.67 15.34 -21.41
N THR A 566 -8.51 14.84 -21.86
CA THR A 566 -8.17 13.41 -21.78
C THR A 566 -8.17 12.94 -20.32
N ALA A 567 -7.57 13.69 -19.40
CA ALA A 567 -7.56 13.32 -17.98
C ALA A 567 -8.97 13.31 -17.36
N ALA A 568 -9.80 14.31 -17.67
CA ALA A 568 -11.19 14.39 -17.18
C ALA A 568 -12.07 13.27 -17.78
N TYR A 569 -11.87 12.94 -19.05
CA TYR A 569 -12.56 11.84 -19.71
C TYR A 569 -12.13 10.47 -19.17
N GLU A 570 -10.82 10.25 -18.99
CA GLU A 570 -10.29 9.04 -18.34
C GLU A 570 -10.88 8.89 -16.93
N GLU A 571 -10.86 9.96 -16.12
CA GLU A 571 -11.48 9.94 -14.80
C GLU A 571 -12.98 9.61 -14.86
N LEU A 572 -13.75 10.23 -15.75
CA LEU A 572 -15.18 9.95 -15.90
C LEU A 572 -15.43 8.49 -16.31
N ARG A 573 -14.69 8.01 -17.31
CA ARG A 573 -14.81 6.65 -17.83
C ARG A 573 -14.50 5.62 -16.75
N ASP A 574 -13.38 5.78 -16.06
CA ASP A 574 -12.92 4.83 -15.05
C ASP A 574 -13.87 4.86 -13.83
N ARG A 575 -14.44 6.02 -13.47
CA ARG A 575 -15.49 6.13 -12.44
C ARG A 575 -16.79 5.45 -12.85
N TYR A 576 -17.18 5.59 -14.11
CA TYR A 576 -18.39 5.00 -14.66
C TYR A 576 -18.29 3.47 -14.67
N ARG A 577 -17.20 2.93 -15.23
CA ARG A 577 -16.97 1.49 -15.36
C ARG A 577 -16.89 0.79 -14.01
N LEU A 578 -16.05 1.30 -13.10
CA LEU A 578 -16.02 0.78 -11.73
C LEU A 578 -17.42 0.74 -11.10
N LYS A 579 -18.24 1.78 -11.31
CA LYS A 579 -19.60 1.85 -10.76
C LYS A 579 -20.54 0.85 -11.43
N GLU A 580 -20.49 0.73 -12.75
CA GLU A 580 -21.28 -0.22 -13.53
C GLU A 580 -20.96 -1.66 -13.14
N ASP A 581 -19.69 -2.00 -13.05
CA ASP A 581 -19.24 -3.35 -12.72
C ASP A 581 -19.57 -3.73 -11.27
N ILE A 582 -19.42 -2.79 -10.32
CA ILE A 582 -19.86 -3.01 -8.92
C ILE A 582 -21.37 -3.26 -8.87
N LEU A 583 -22.17 -2.45 -9.56
CA LEU A 583 -23.63 -2.61 -9.58
C LEU A 583 -24.03 -3.92 -10.28
N ALA A 584 -23.35 -4.31 -11.35
CA ALA A 584 -23.57 -5.59 -12.03
C ALA A 584 -23.24 -6.78 -11.12
N PHE A 585 -22.12 -6.73 -10.38
CA PHE A 585 -21.76 -7.75 -9.42
C PHE A 585 -22.79 -7.86 -8.28
N VAL A 586 -23.19 -6.74 -7.67
CA VAL A 586 -24.18 -6.73 -6.59
C VAL A 586 -25.55 -7.20 -7.08
N ARG A 587 -25.89 -6.91 -8.35
CA ARG A 587 -27.07 -7.49 -8.99
C ARG A 587 -26.94 -9.01 -9.12
N ASP A 588 -25.83 -9.54 -9.63
CA ASP A 588 -25.75 -10.96 -9.97
C ASP A 588 -25.46 -11.87 -8.75
N SER A 589 -24.69 -11.37 -7.78
CA SER A 589 -24.20 -12.15 -6.63
C SER A 589 -24.77 -11.72 -5.28
N GLY A 590 -25.54 -10.62 -5.22
CA GLY A 590 -25.98 -10.01 -3.96
C GLY A 590 -24.87 -9.21 -3.28
N PHE A 591 -25.11 -8.76 -2.04
CA PHE A 591 -24.13 -8.00 -1.27
C PHE A 591 -23.71 -8.74 0.00
N SER A 592 -22.42 -9.01 0.12
CA SER A 592 -21.76 -9.35 1.38
C SER A 592 -20.46 -8.56 1.50
N VAL A 593 -20.02 -8.27 2.73
CA VAL A 593 -18.83 -7.45 2.98
C VAL A 593 -17.59 -8.04 2.28
N SER A 594 -17.32 -9.32 2.53
CA SER A 594 -16.15 -10.01 1.98
C SER A 594 -16.17 -10.08 0.44
N ALA A 595 -17.33 -10.44 -0.15
CA ALA A 595 -17.44 -10.56 -1.59
C ALA A 595 -17.39 -9.19 -2.29
N TYR A 596 -18.00 -8.16 -1.69
CA TYR A 596 -17.90 -6.79 -2.17
C TYR A 596 -16.46 -6.26 -2.11
N LEU A 597 -15.75 -6.41 -0.98
CA LEU A 597 -14.37 -5.95 -0.86
C LEU A 597 -13.46 -6.68 -1.87
N LYS A 598 -13.64 -8.00 -2.02
CA LYS A 598 -12.92 -8.79 -3.02
C LYS A 598 -13.20 -8.29 -4.45
N GLN A 599 -14.47 -8.09 -4.80
CA GLN A 599 -14.84 -7.63 -6.14
C GLN A 599 -14.40 -6.19 -6.40
N LYS A 600 -14.60 -5.28 -5.45
CA LYS A 600 -14.12 -3.89 -5.53
C LYS A 600 -12.61 -3.87 -5.70
N SER A 601 -11.90 -4.75 -4.99
CA SER A 601 -10.49 -4.98 -5.23
C SER A 601 -10.29 -5.40 -6.69
N LEU A 602 -10.87 -6.49 -7.21
CA LEU A 602 -10.67 -6.88 -8.61
C LEU A 602 -11.05 -5.80 -9.66
N LEU A 603 -12.13 -5.04 -9.47
CA LEU A 603 -12.61 -4.08 -10.47
C LEU A 603 -11.80 -2.78 -10.52
N THR A 604 -11.25 -2.34 -9.37
CA THR A 604 -10.35 -1.18 -9.35
C THR A 604 -9.01 -1.47 -10.09
N LEU A 605 -8.82 -2.72 -10.54
CA LEU A 605 -7.62 -3.23 -11.21
C LEU A 605 -7.81 -3.34 -12.72
N GLU A 606 -8.96 -3.84 -13.17
CA GLU A 606 -9.28 -4.05 -14.58
C GLU A 606 -9.38 -2.74 -15.41
N ASP A 607 -9.63 -1.61 -14.75
CA ASP A 607 -9.95 -0.35 -15.44
C ASP A 607 -8.74 0.40 -16.03
N VAL A 608 -7.54 -0.19 -15.97
CA VAL A 608 -6.31 0.43 -16.50
C VAL A 608 -5.73 -0.36 -17.66
N GLY A 609 -6.45 -0.37 -18.79
CA GLY A 609 -5.84 -0.38 -20.14
C GLY A 609 -5.54 -1.72 -20.80
N THR A 610 -6.27 -2.81 -20.55
CA THR A 610 -6.14 -4.05 -21.34
C THR A 610 -6.95 -3.98 -22.65
N PRO A 611 -6.33 -4.26 -23.83
CA PRO A 611 -7.03 -4.34 -25.13
C PRO A 611 -8.05 -5.49 -25.23
N ILE A 612 -8.05 -6.39 -24.25
CA ILE A 612 -8.79 -7.65 -24.25
C ILE A 612 -10.30 -7.40 -24.15
N ARG A 613 -10.74 -6.38 -23.39
CA ARG A 613 -12.19 -6.08 -23.25
C ARG A 613 -12.81 -5.31 -24.41
N ALA A 614 -12.04 -4.58 -25.22
CA ALA A 614 -12.58 -3.98 -26.45
C ALA A 614 -13.10 -5.06 -27.43
N ARG A 615 -12.50 -6.26 -27.40
CA ARG A 615 -12.97 -7.43 -28.15
C ARG A 615 -14.20 -8.11 -27.53
N GLU A 616 -14.30 -8.14 -26.20
CA GLU A 616 -15.48 -8.68 -25.50
C GLU A 616 -16.70 -7.74 -25.63
N ASP A 617 -16.47 -6.43 -25.63
CA ASP A 617 -17.50 -5.41 -25.89
C ASP A 617 -18.05 -5.53 -27.32
N ALA A 618 -17.19 -5.74 -28.33
CA ALA A 618 -17.62 -5.99 -29.70
C ALA A 618 -18.48 -7.25 -29.85
N ARG A 619 -18.16 -8.32 -29.09
CA ARG A 619 -18.93 -9.57 -29.07
C ARG A 619 -20.25 -9.46 -28.31
N ARG A 620 -20.31 -8.74 -27.19
CA ARG A 620 -21.57 -8.47 -26.45
C ARG A 620 -22.50 -7.52 -27.21
N MET A 621 -21.97 -6.70 -28.12
CA MET A 621 -22.71 -5.67 -28.87
C MET A 621 -23.07 -6.05 -30.32
N GLY A 622 -22.76 -7.28 -30.78
CA GLY A 622 -23.20 -7.78 -32.10
C GLY A 622 -22.52 -7.16 -33.32
N LEU A 623 -21.23 -6.78 -33.22
CA LEU A 623 -20.43 -6.25 -34.33
C LEU A 623 -19.55 -7.37 -34.97
N PRO A 624 -19.17 -7.27 -36.27
CA PRO A 624 -18.50 -8.36 -36.98
C PRO A 624 -17.07 -8.62 -36.46
N ASP A 625 -16.73 -9.91 -36.28
CA ASP A 625 -15.41 -10.41 -35.88
C ASP A 625 -14.38 -10.13 -36.99
N VAL A 626 -13.25 -9.48 -36.66
CA VAL A 626 -12.13 -9.33 -37.58
C VAL A 626 -11.05 -10.32 -37.16
N GLY A 627 -10.90 -11.35 -38.01
CA GLY A 627 -10.28 -12.64 -37.73
C GLY A 627 -8.78 -12.71 -37.43
N GLU A 628 -8.35 -13.97 -37.39
CA GLU A 628 -7.29 -14.62 -36.60
C GLU A 628 -5.83 -14.47 -37.09
N ASP A 629 -4.93 -14.79 -36.14
CA ASP A 629 -3.56 -15.34 -36.24
C ASP A 629 -2.40 -14.57 -36.90
N GLU A 630 -1.46 -14.07 -36.07
CA GLU A 630 -0.01 -14.19 -36.30
C GLU A 630 0.82 -13.96 -34.99
N PRO A 631 1.90 -14.72 -34.72
CA PRO A 631 2.62 -14.70 -33.45
C PRO A 631 3.68 -13.58 -33.33
N GLU A 632 3.91 -13.14 -32.10
CA GLU A 632 4.84 -12.08 -31.71
C GLU A 632 6.29 -12.35 -32.14
N LYS A 633 6.78 -11.64 -33.17
CA LYS A 633 8.21 -11.33 -33.37
C LYS A 633 8.48 -10.24 -34.42
N SER A 634 7.88 -9.05 -34.31
CA SER A 634 8.26 -7.90 -35.17
C SER A 634 7.83 -6.51 -34.67
N ARG A 635 7.75 -6.25 -33.36
CA ARG A 635 7.26 -4.95 -32.83
C ARG A 635 8.27 -3.78 -32.78
N LYS A 636 9.39 -3.81 -33.51
CA LYS A 636 10.32 -2.66 -33.58
C LYS A 636 10.28 -1.83 -34.88
N ASN A 637 9.45 -2.18 -35.88
CA ASN A 637 9.38 -1.41 -37.15
C ASN A 637 7.98 -0.90 -37.56
N ALA A 638 6.96 -0.99 -36.70
CA ALA A 638 5.58 -0.59 -37.02
C ALA A 638 5.16 0.80 -36.48
N ALA A 639 6.09 1.75 -36.29
CA ALA A 639 5.77 3.13 -35.93
C ALA A 639 5.29 4.00 -37.12
N LYS A 640 4.88 3.40 -38.23
CA LYS A 640 4.39 4.10 -39.43
C LYS A 640 3.28 3.28 -40.10
N LYS A 641 2.07 3.86 -40.16
CA LYS A 641 0.78 3.28 -40.62
C LYS A 641 0.18 2.37 -39.52
N THR A 642 -0.96 2.67 -38.91
CA THR A 642 -2.27 3.02 -39.51
C THR A 642 -3.04 3.90 -38.51
N LYS A 643 -3.51 5.09 -38.92
CA LYS A 643 -4.51 5.85 -38.16
C LYS A 643 -5.86 5.19 -38.40
N GLU A 644 -6.39 4.47 -37.43
CA GLU A 644 -7.78 4.02 -37.45
C GLU A 644 -8.73 5.23 -37.59
N LYS A 645 -9.74 5.07 -38.44
CA LYS A 645 -10.72 6.10 -38.77
C LYS A 645 -11.52 6.45 -37.52
N ALA A 646 -11.35 7.67 -37.01
CA ALA A 646 -12.27 8.26 -36.05
C ALA A 646 -13.67 8.35 -36.70
N GLU A 647 -14.68 7.73 -36.09
CA GLU A 647 -16.09 7.95 -36.45
C GLU A 647 -16.41 9.44 -36.39
N VAL A 648 -17.01 9.96 -37.46
CA VAL A 648 -17.34 11.37 -37.62
C VAL A 648 -18.46 11.72 -36.62
N SER A 649 -18.19 12.66 -35.72
CA SER A 649 -19.14 13.18 -34.73
C SER A 649 -20.44 13.67 -35.39
N SER A 650 -21.59 13.41 -34.77
CA SER A 650 -22.94 13.85 -35.20
C SER A 650 -23.15 15.37 -35.23
N ASP A 651 -22.13 16.15 -34.84
CA ASP A 651 -22.09 17.62 -34.86
C ASP A 651 -21.57 18.21 -36.18
N ILE A 652 -21.14 17.39 -37.13
CA ILE A 652 -20.77 17.83 -38.48
C ILE A 652 -22.01 17.74 -39.37
N LEU A 653 -22.58 18.90 -39.74
CA LEU A 653 -23.81 19.00 -40.55
C LEU A 653 -23.62 18.42 -41.96
N HIS A 654 -22.40 18.52 -42.50
CA HIS A 654 -22.02 18.02 -43.82
C HIS A 654 -20.80 17.09 -43.72
N PRO A 655 -20.97 15.80 -43.34
CA PRO A 655 -19.88 14.84 -43.13
C PRO A 655 -19.03 14.58 -44.37
N GLU A 656 -19.66 14.58 -45.55
CA GLU A 656 -18.99 14.39 -46.84
C GLU A 656 -18.05 15.55 -47.15
N LEU A 657 -18.50 16.79 -46.95
CA LEU A 657 -17.67 17.99 -47.13
C LEU A 657 -16.51 18.01 -46.14
N PHE A 658 -16.74 17.59 -44.90
CA PHE A 658 -15.70 17.49 -43.89
C PHE A 658 -14.58 16.51 -44.29
N GLU A 659 -14.93 15.33 -44.81
CA GLU A 659 -13.94 14.36 -45.28
C GLU A 659 -13.23 14.86 -46.56
N GLN A 660 -13.91 15.55 -47.48
CA GLN A 660 -13.28 16.20 -48.64
C GLN A 660 -12.23 17.25 -48.22
N LEU A 661 -12.59 18.15 -47.30
CA LEU A 661 -11.68 19.18 -46.78
C LEU A 661 -10.52 18.57 -45.96
N ARG A 662 -10.79 17.48 -45.22
CA ARG A 662 -9.77 16.74 -44.46
C ARG A 662 -8.78 16.04 -45.39
N ALA A 663 -9.26 15.44 -46.47
CA ALA A 663 -8.45 14.79 -47.50
C ALA A 663 -7.58 15.82 -48.23
N TRP A 664 -8.16 16.93 -48.68
CA TRP A 664 -7.45 18.05 -49.29
C TRP A 664 -6.34 18.57 -48.38
N ARG A 665 -6.66 18.92 -47.12
CA ARG A 665 -5.66 19.42 -46.16
C ARG A 665 -4.51 18.41 -45.96
N SER A 666 -4.83 17.12 -45.93
CA SER A 666 -3.81 16.07 -45.74
C SER A 666 -2.89 15.94 -46.96
N ALA A 667 -3.42 16.09 -48.17
CA ALA A 667 -2.64 16.12 -49.40
C ALA A 667 -1.75 17.38 -49.47
N GLU A 668 -2.30 18.54 -49.16
CA GLU A 668 -1.59 19.83 -49.19
C GLU A 668 -0.46 19.87 -48.14
N ALA A 669 -0.72 19.34 -46.94
CA ALA A 669 0.28 19.23 -45.89
C ALA A 669 1.43 18.28 -46.27
N ALA A 670 1.12 17.20 -46.99
CA ALA A 670 2.13 16.27 -47.50
C ALA A 670 3.00 16.89 -48.59
N GLN A 671 2.41 17.69 -49.49
CA GLN A 671 3.16 18.43 -50.52
C GLN A 671 4.10 19.47 -49.90
N LEU A 672 3.63 20.19 -48.89
CA LEU A 672 4.40 21.25 -48.23
C LEU A 672 5.37 20.73 -47.14
N ASN A 673 5.36 19.41 -46.88
CA ASN A 673 6.12 18.76 -45.80
C ASN A 673 5.95 19.45 -44.42
N VAL A 674 4.71 19.87 -44.12
CA VAL A 674 4.35 20.51 -42.85
C VAL A 674 3.23 19.72 -42.16
N PRO A 675 3.08 19.81 -40.83
CA PRO A 675 1.94 19.21 -40.13
C PRO A 675 0.60 19.78 -40.63
N ALA A 676 -0.44 18.94 -40.75
CA ALA A 676 -1.73 19.34 -41.32
C ALA A 676 -2.38 20.58 -40.70
N TYR A 677 -2.21 20.80 -39.40
CA TYR A 677 -2.75 21.98 -38.70
C TYR A 677 -2.12 23.32 -39.16
N VAL A 678 -0.95 23.29 -39.82
CA VAL A 678 -0.28 24.48 -40.38
C VAL A 678 -0.96 24.95 -41.66
N VAL A 679 -1.54 24.03 -42.43
CA VAL A 679 -2.34 24.36 -43.63
C VAL A 679 -3.70 24.91 -43.20
N LEU A 680 -4.43 24.12 -42.39
CA LEU A 680 -5.72 24.53 -41.87
C LEU A 680 -6.04 23.78 -40.56
N ALA A 681 -6.41 24.51 -39.51
CA ALA A 681 -6.78 23.90 -38.23
C ALA A 681 -8.01 22.99 -38.40
N GLN A 682 -8.10 21.89 -37.65
CA GLN A 682 -9.26 20.99 -37.71
C GLN A 682 -10.56 21.75 -37.40
N LYS A 683 -10.49 22.71 -36.47
CA LYS A 683 -11.60 23.60 -36.10
C LYS A 683 -12.10 24.48 -37.25
N ALA A 684 -11.19 24.91 -38.13
CA ALA A 684 -11.55 25.67 -39.32
C ALA A 684 -12.27 24.76 -40.33
N ILE A 685 -11.82 23.52 -40.52
CA ILE A 685 -12.51 22.54 -41.37
C ILE A 685 -13.93 22.26 -40.87
N ILE A 686 -14.11 22.05 -39.55
CA ILE A 686 -15.43 21.87 -38.95
C ILE A 686 -16.31 23.11 -39.17
N GLY A 687 -15.75 24.31 -38.94
CA GLY A 687 -16.46 25.58 -39.17
C GLY A 687 -16.88 25.78 -40.62
N ILE A 688 -16.02 25.48 -41.59
CA ILE A 688 -16.32 25.55 -43.03
C ILE A 688 -17.38 24.52 -43.41
N SER A 689 -17.25 23.29 -42.90
CA SER A 689 -18.20 22.21 -43.18
C SER A 689 -19.59 22.52 -42.64
N ASN A 690 -19.69 23.25 -41.53
CA ASN A 690 -20.98 23.58 -40.91
C ASN A 690 -21.58 24.91 -41.40
N LEU A 691 -20.77 25.88 -41.85
CA LEU A 691 -21.24 27.23 -42.19
C LEU A 691 -21.27 27.51 -43.71
N LEU A 692 -20.76 26.59 -44.55
CA LEU A 692 -20.80 26.66 -46.02
C LEU A 692 -20.47 28.07 -46.59
N PRO A 693 -19.27 28.61 -46.34
CA PRO A 693 -18.92 29.96 -46.77
C PRO A 693 -18.93 30.11 -48.30
N VAL A 694 -19.48 31.22 -48.79
CA VAL A 694 -19.67 31.49 -50.23
C VAL A 694 -18.66 32.50 -50.79
N ASP A 695 -17.95 33.20 -49.91
CA ASP A 695 -16.93 34.18 -50.28
C ASP A 695 -15.77 34.21 -49.25
N LYS A 696 -14.69 34.88 -49.62
CA LYS A 696 -13.51 35.05 -48.74
C LYS A 696 -13.85 35.81 -47.45
N THR A 697 -14.89 36.66 -47.49
CA THR A 697 -15.36 37.44 -46.34
C THR A 697 -15.99 36.54 -45.28
N MET A 698 -16.83 35.58 -45.69
CA MET A 698 -17.44 34.58 -44.82
C MET A 698 -16.39 33.63 -44.27
N LEU A 699 -15.44 33.17 -45.10
CA LEU A 699 -14.29 32.38 -44.66
C LEU A 699 -13.51 33.06 -43.52
N LEU A 700 -13.25 34.37 -43.65
CA LEU A 700 -12.57 35.18 -42.64
C LEU A 700 -13.34 35.30 -41.32
N ARG A 701 -14.66 35.15 -41.34
CA ARG A 701 -15.52 35.17 -40.14
C ARG A 701 -15.52 33.83 -39.41
N ILE A 702 -15.04 32.75 -40.03
CA ILE A 702 -14.97 31.43 -39.42
C ILE A 702 -13.82 31.41 -38.40
N PRO A 703 -14.06 31.01 -37.14
CA PRO A 703 -13.01 30.88 -36.14
C PRO A 703 -11.84 30.03 -36.65
N TYR A 704 -10.61 30.45 -36.33
CA TYR A 704 -9.36 29.75 -36.72
C TYR A 704 -9.01 29.80 -38.22
N VAL A 705 -9.74 30.58 -39.02
CA VAL A 705 -9.36 30.96 -40.39
C VAL A 705 -8.72 32.35 -40.37
N GLY A 706 -7.39 32.42 -40.52
CA GLY A 706 -6.65 33.68 -40.50
C GLY A 706 -6.54 34.34 -41.88
N LYS A 707 -6.31 35.67 -41.93
CA LYS A 707 -6.11 36.43 -43.19
C LYS A 707 -5.10 35.78 -44.13
N LYS A 708 -3.95 35.34 -43.61
CA LYS A 708 -2.91 34.63 -44.40
C LYS A 708 -3.37 33.28 -44.95
N SER A 709 -4.22 32.55 -44.22
CA SER A 709 -4.77 31.27 -44.68
C SER A 709 -5.81 31.48 -45.79
N VAL A 710 -6.61 32.54 -45.72
CA VAL A 710 -7.57 32.89 -46.78
C VAL A 710 -6.87 33.43 -48.02
N GLU A 711 -5.80 34.20 -47.85
CA GLU A 711 -4.95 34.63 -48.97
C GLU A 711 -4.30 33.46 -49.70
N LYS A 712 -3.83 32.45 -48.95
CA LYS A 712 -3.07 31.34 -49.51
C LYS A 712 -3.92 30.17 -50.02
N TYR A 713 -5.01 29.84 -49.33
CA TYR A 713 -5.82 28.64 -49.61
C TYR A 713 -7.31 28.95 -49.79
N GLY A 714 -7.73 30.22 -49.69
CA GLY A 714 -9.14 30.58 -49.71
C GLY A 714 -9.87 30.19 -50.99
N ASP A 715 -9.23 30.34 -52.15
CA ASP A 715 -9.84 29.98 -53.44
C ASP A 715 -10.04 28.46 -53.59
N GLU A 716 -9.06 27.67 -53.14
CA GLU A 716 -9.17 26.20 -53.17
C GLU A 716 -10.23 25.67 -52.22
N ILE A 717 -10.29 26.23 -51.00
CA ILE A 717 -11.30 25.88 -50.01
C ILE A 717 -12.69 26.25 -50.53
N LEU A 718 -12.88 27.45 -51.09
CA LEU A 718 -14.16 27.87 -51.68
C LEU A 718 -14.55 26.97 -52.85
N ASN A 719 -13.62 26.58 -53.72
CA ASN A 719 -13.92 25.67 -54.83
C ASN A 719 -14.41 24.30 -54.35
N ILE A 720 -13.86 23.75 -53.26
CA ILE A 720 -14.34 22.50 -52.66
C ILE A 720 -15.76 22.69 -52.11
N VAL A 721 -16.02 23.80 -51.42
CA VAL A 721 -17.34 24.11 -50.85
C VAL A 721 -18.37 24.37 -51.95
N HIS A 722 -18.04 25.11 -53.01
CA HIS A 722 -18.93 25.39 -54.14
C HIS A 722 -19.29 24.12 -54.89
N ARG A 723 -18.32 23.25 -55.19
CA ARG A 723 -18.57 21.97 -55.85
C ARG A 723 -19.51 21.10 -55.00
N TYR A 724 -19.26 21.04 -53.69
CA TYR A 724 -20.15 20.31 -52.79
C TYR A 724 -21.58 20.90 -52.75
N ARG A 725 -21.73 22.22 -52.79
CA ARG A 725 -23.05 22.87 -52.84
C ARG A 725 -23.81 22.59 -54.14
N GLU A 726 -23.10 22.57 -55.27
CA GLU A 726 -23.67 22.19 -56.58
C GLU A 726 -24.11 20.72 -56.59
N GLU A 727 -23.27 19.80 -56.09
CA GLU A 727 -23.57 18.38 -55.99
C GLU A 727 -24.78 18.08 -55.10
N GLN A 728 -25.04 18.93 -54.10
CA GLN A 728 -26.16 18.80 -53.16
C GLN A 728 -27.38 19.67 -53.52
N GLY A 729 -27.35 20.38 -54.65
CA GLY A 729 -28.48 21.21 -55.12
C GLY A 729 -28.78 22.46 -54.26
N LEU A 730 -27.78 23.01 -53.56
CA LEU A 730 -27.93 24.16 -52.68
C LEU A 730 -27.71 25.48 -53.45
N GLU A 731 -28.71 25.95 -54.21
CA GLU A 731 -28.66 27.23 -54.96
C GLU A 731 -28.45 28.47 -54.04
N ASP A 732 -27.82 29.52 -54.58
CA ASP A 732 -27.52 30.81 -53.91
C ASP A 732 -28.78 31.67 -53.65
N SER A 733 -29.75 31.13 -52.91
CA SER A 733 -30.92 31.88 -52.44
C SER A 733 -31.19 31.69 -50.95
N ALA A 734 -30.26 32.13 -50.11
CA ALA A 734 -30.54 32.66 -48.78
C ALA A 734 -29.22 33.09 -48.12
N LEU A 735 -28.93 34.39 -48.12
CA LEU A 735 -28.19 35.15 -47.08
C LEU A 735 -27.81 36.53 -47.65
N LEU A 736 -28.79 37.44 -47.67
CA LEU A 736 -28.58 38.83 -47.28
C LEU A 736 -28.80 38.94 -45.78
#